data_AF-A0A9P1GRF5-F1
#
_entry.id   AF-A0A9P1GRF5-F1
#
_cell.length_a   1.000
_cell.length_b   1.000
_cell.length_c   1.000
_cell.angle_alpha   90.00
_cell.angle_beta   90.00
_cell.angle_gamma   90.00
#
_symmetry.space_group_name_H-M   'P 1'
#
loop_
_entity.id
_entity.type
_entity.pdbx_description
1 polymer ?
#
loop_
_entity_poly.entity_id
_entity_poly.type
_entity_poly.pdbx_seq_one_letter_code
_entity_poly.pdbx_strand_id
1 'polypeptide(L)'
;MLVQRRLVLLAGEAPWAERVTSAALAAWQTRGRARLLRADLRDPPVKELDLVVLTAHRRRFLDTFGAVSGALKGGGVLLFHTPPLDTWRKERLGARWCKLLDSLCNDPRTAELVTVCREEDGEPQLQGLMDAVNSFQADIDRNSMMPNQEQAALLQTILKIKSSRPLLIFGRRGRGKSALLGMAAAVLLQKGCRIIVTSPSKDATSQVFWAAETFLGAGQLKRMEFIEPKRLLTRRHLLKESFLIIDEAAGFPVNFTSELLEAAGRVLLATTLDGYEGSGNGFLVRAVPRLRQARPGLQMQQLSSAWRWTEGCPLEALSRSALLLDAAPVTLEMGERDRVAQHAQVEKVDRQRFTDEELKELYGLLRIGHYKTKPSDLETFLDAKGIIWLSLKHENKHVGITISGIEEPVEDVEKAHGLWLGRCQVPQNLTAQTLSRDAGSLEASQLRYCRMMRWRLHPALRGYGLGERLLEQSLVHLKSQEVDAVAAHFGATSWLMKLWLRQGAQIVFVSHGCDPSSGQHSISVLIPRTEAARQLVKCLQKQLAMQIFELLAGPLADMEKDAVKELLKALPIPLTSSSDPWSFAFGARRLSHCKAALRRLVARALQCDRTRQLPSKEEQLLLSLLQEKPLIENHLRKARALTSHLPTTLSCMNLSLRHCSLGRDGEQALRPLARRWNAVPHSWVRIYEKTAVSVVSASIGGRAFDIAVSGIFGTDSEKGRIPKRKMCKASKVAFSNSGAHKKISKMMLNFRPGAVGSTSSPWSFLDLTSPIRSQILFNLVGDLLCYSGANEVNIQLSIVRSTCRELRDQIDEECLTFNYDDNCGLGGNARDRDEIILLNDWIKRHPRLKYFECMIRNAAKFRVMLEELQLPANTRCSFVFEFKVSSHEVEQLLRRFCVRKLSVMPEEEKEVSGGYPNRPLTWKVTPSLQVLCLRSCSEEIVKSFFSVSPKLRRLQVVDSKIQSIPSNISQNLTSLSLTGITNLPDEQLSKLLMACQNLRSLYIAKCHISHISFALPQLELLSVTHCRQLTDQCATEILSPANNPCLRFVDLSECRSLTAPTVEHPELEVAWLMNCPQLTGQVGRSAARDTTIFFSGFWMFPTVGIRCGDSCLGDH
;
A
#
# COMPACT_ATOMS: atom_id res chain seq x y z
N MET A 1 -48.96 9.02 7.92
CA MET A 1 -49.20 7.83 7.08
C MET A 1 -47.88 7.09 6.86
N LEU A 2 -47.91 5.82 6.49
CA LEU A 2 -46.74 4.94 6.45
C LEU A 2 -46.05 4.97 5.08
N VAL A 3 -44.88 5.62 4.99
CA VAL A 3 -44.26 5.97 3.70
C VAL A 3 -43.39 4.83 3.14
N GLN A 4 -43.95 4.11 2.16
CA GLN A 4 -43.29 3.05 1.39
C GLN A 4 -42.24 3.63 0.41
N ARG A 5 -41.31 2.80 -0.06
CA ARG A 5 -40.33 3.17 -1.12
C ARG A 5 -40.73 2.51 -2.43
N ARG A 6 -40.51 3.21 -3.55
CA ARG A 6 -40.90 2.74 -4.89
C ARG A 6 -39.69 2.27 -5.70
N LEU A 7 -39.92 1.28 -6.55
CA LEU A 7 -38.97 0.77 -7.53
C LEU A 7 -39.49 1.06 -8.94
N VAL A 8 -38.66 1.64 -9.80
CA VAL A 8 -38.95 1.84 -11.21
C VAL A 8 -37.90 1.08 -12.00
N LEU A 9 -38.31 -0.01 -12.65
CA LEU A 9 -37.47 -0.88 -13.46
C LEU A 9 -37.50 -0.38 -14.92
N LEU A 10 -36.33 0.00 -15.44
CA LEU A 10 -36.14 0.35 -16.85
C LEU A 10 -35.41 -0.81 -17.53
N ALA A 11 -36.14 -1.63 -18.28
CA ALA A 11 -35.62 -2.82 -18.95
C ALA A 11 -35.43 -2.57 -20.45
N GLY A 12 -34.18 -2.40 -20.87
CA GLY A 12 -33.82 -2.06 -22.24
C GLY A 12 -32.32 -1.89 -22.39
N GLU A 13 -31.86 -1.43 -23.55
CA GLU A 13 -30.45 -1.12 -23.77
C GLU A 13 -30.01 0.15 -23.03
N ALA A 14 -28.72 0.19 -22.67
CA ALA A 14 -28.18 1.27 -21.83
C ALA A 14 -28.45 2.69 -22.38
N PRO A 15 -28.33 2.97 -23.70
CA PRO A 15 -28.63 4.29 -24.25
C PRO A 15 -30.11 4.69 -24.12
N TRP A 16 -31.05 3.74 -24.18
CA TRP A 16 -32.48 4.03 -23.98
C TRP A 16 -32.76 4.36 -22.51
N ALA A 17 -32.27 3.55 -21.59
CA ALA A 17 -32.46 3.78 -20.16
C ALA A 17 -31.82 5.11 -19.68
N GLU A 18 -30.71 5.54 -20.29
CA GLU A 18 -30.11 6.86 -20.03
C GLU A 18 -30.93 8.03 -20.57
N ARG A 19 -31.59 7.90 -21.73
CA ARG A 19 -32.51 8.93 -22.27
C ARG A 19 -33.72 9.12 -21.37
N VAL A 20 -34.44 8.03 -21.09
CA VAL A 20 -35.64 8.01 -20.22
C VAL A 20 -35.33 8.61 -18.85
N THR A 21 -34.20 8.23 -18.26
CA THR A 21 -33.76 8.75 -16.96
C THR A 21 -33.33 10.22 -17.01
N SER A 22 -32.81 10.71 -18.14
CA SER A 22 -32.48 12.13 -18.28
C SER A 22 -33.74 13.00 -18.39
N ALA A 23 -34.78 12.53 -19.07
CA ALA A 23 -36.09 13.19 -19.08
C ALA A 23 -36.72 13.22 -17.66
N ALA A 24 -36.71 12.09 -16.95
CA ALA A 24 -37.22 12.00 -15.58
C ALA A 24 -36.47 12.93 -14.60
N LEU A 25 -35.15 13.09 -14.78
CA LEU A 25 -34.33 13.96 -13.93
C LEU A 25 -34.45 15.45 -14.28
N ALA A 26 -34.69 15.80 -15.54
CA ALA A 26 -35.02 17.18 -15.91
C ALA A 26 -36.34 17.62 -15.24
N ALA A 27 -37.37 16.76 -15.24
CA ALA A 27 -38.60 16.99 -14.51
C ALA A 27 -38.37 17.14 -12.99
N TRP A 28 -37.48 16.32 -12.40
CA TRP A 28 -37.13 16.36 -10.99
C TRP A 28 -36.38 17.62 -10.55
N GLN A 29 -35.43 18.11 -11.37
CA GLN A 29 -34.55 19.23 -11.01
C GLN A 29 -35.26 20.59 -10.96
N THR A 30 -36.35 20.78 -11.70
CA THR A 30 -37.04 22.09 -11.83
C THR A 30 -37.79 22.54 -10.56
N ARG A 31 -37.85 21.73 -9.49
CA ARG A 31 -38.74 21.98 -8.34
C ARG A 31 -38.10 21.95 -6.93
N GLY A 32 -36.79 21.80 -6.78
CA GLY A 32 -36.10 22.10 -5.50
C GLY A 32 -35.04 21.12 -5.00
N ARG A 33 -34.56 21.35 -3.77
CA ARG A 33 -33.32 20.79 -3.15
C ARG A 33 -33.35 19.28 -2.82
N ALA A 34 -33.66 18.41 -3.78
CA ALA A 34 -33.62 16.96 -3.59
C ALA A 34 -32.21 16.36 -3.74
N ARG A 35 -31.87 15.36 -2.91
CA ARG A 35 -30.62 14.61 -2.93
C ARG A 35 -30.70 13.44 -3.91
N LEU A 36 -30.20 13.69 -5.12
CA LEU A 36 -30.02 12.70 -6.18
C LEU A 36 -28.67 11.97 -6.04
N LEU A 37 -28.65 10.68 -6.41
CA LEU A 37 -27.42 9.97 -6.73
C LEU A 37 -27.57 9.15 -8.02
N ARG A 38 -26.72 9.41 -9.02
CA ARG A 38 -26.42 8.48 -10.13
C ARG A 38 -25.20 7.66 -9.72
N ALA A 39 -25.37 6.34 -9.54
CA ALA A 39 -24.42 5.55 -8.76
C ALA A 39 -23.60 4.53 -9.57
N ASP A 40 -22.28 4.78 -9.68
CA ASP A 40 -21.24 3.75 -9.80
C ASP A 40 -20.24 3.98 -8.65
N LEU A 41 -20.69 3.66 -7.43
CA LEU A 41 -20.04 4.10 -6.19
C LEU A 41 -18.84 3.24 -5.81
N ARG A 42 -17.70 3.89 -5.54
CA ARG A 42 -16.59 3.27 -4.77
C ARG A 42 -16.87 3.25 -3.27
N ASP A 43 -17.51 4.29 -2.75
CA ASP A 43 -17.83 4.46 -1.33
C ASP A 43 -19.34 4.59 -1.08
N PRO A 44 -19.91 3.98 -0.03
CA PRO A 44 -21.35 4.00 0.22
C PRO A 44 -21.85 5.40 0.63
N PRO A 45 -23.09 5.77 0.30
CA PRO A 45 -23.62 7.08 0.63
C PRO A 45 -23.90 7.17 2.14
N VAL A 46 -23.24 8.13 2.79
CA VAL A 46 -23.35 8.41 4.24
C VAL A 46 -24.66 9.15 4.57
N LYS A 47 -25.21 9.90 3.61
CA LYS A 47 -26.43 10.71 3.75
C LYS A 47 -27.66 9.99 3.19
N GLU A 48 -28.83 10.36 3.70
CA GLU A 48 -30.12 9.93 3.14
C GLU A 48 -30.36 10.55 1.76
N LEU A 49 -30.99 9.77 0.88
CA LEU A 49 -31.24 10.09 -0.54
C LEU A 49 -32.73 10.02 -0.86
N ASP A 50 -33.18 10.87 -1.78
CA ASP A 50 -34.58 10.98 -2.20
C ASP A 50 -34.85 10.16 -3.47
N LEU A 51 -33.93 10.26 -4.44
CA LEU A 51 -33.97 9.59 -5.74
C LEU A 51 -32.60 8.98 -6.03
N VAL A 52 -32.58 7.72 -6.46
CA VAL A 52 -31.37 7.02 -6.87
C VAL A 52 -31.54 6.46 -8.27
N VAL A 53 -30.51 6.60 -9.10
CA VAL A 53 -30.34 5.89 -10.37
C VAL A 53 -29.23 4.86 -10.20
N LEU A 54 -29.54 3.60 -10.48
CA LEU A 54 -28.61 2.47 -10.46
C LEU A 54 -28.67 1.70 -11.78
N THR A 55 -27.53 1.22 -12.26
CA THR A 55 -27.43 0.42 -13.48
C THR A 55 -26.89 -0.99 -13.20
N ALA A 56 -27.56 -2.02 -13.72
CA ALA A 56 -27.11 -3.41 -13.73
C ALA A 56 -26.33 -3.79 -15.02
N HIS A 57 -26.15 -2.86 -15.97
CA HIS A 57 -25.35 -3.08 -17.18
C HIS A 57 -23.83 -3.21 -16.91
N ARG A 58 -23.39 -2.93 -15.68
CA ARG A 58 -21.98 -2.99 -15.24
C ARG A 58 -21.81 -4.08 -14.16
N ARG A 59 -20.65 -4.74 -14.15
CA ARG A 59 -20.27 -5.70 -13.10
C ARG A 59 -20.11 -4.99 -11.74
N ARG A 60 -20.34 -5.71 -10.64
CA ARG A 60 -20.25 -5.25 -9.23
C ARG A 60 -21.39 -4.37 -8.73
N PHE A 61 -22.52 -4.33 -9.44
CA PHE A 61 -23.68 -3.51 -9.03
C PHE A 61 -24.32 -3.96 -7.70
N LEU A 62 -24.12 -5.20 -7.23
CA LEU A 62 -24.75 -5.68 -6.00
C LEU A 62 -24.28 -4.94 -4.73
N ASP A 63 -23.01 -4.55 -4.66
CA ASP A 63 -22.48 -3.74 -3.55
C ASP A 63 -23.16 -2.37 -3.53
N THR A 64 -23.27 -1.73 -4.71
CA THR A 64 -23.93 -0.43 -4.89
C THR A 64 -25.42 -0.52 -4.58
N PHE A 65 -26.13 -1.56 -5.04
CA PHE A 65 -27.55 -1.80 -4.75
C PHE A 65 -27.80 -1.91 -3.24
N GLY A 66 -26.96 -2.66 -2.52
CA GLY A 66 -27.03 -2.76 -1.07
C GLY A 66 -26.79 -1.42 -0.37
N ALA A 67 -25.83 -0.63 -0.85
CA ALA A 67 -25.53 0.68 -0.30
C ALA A 67 -26.67 1.69 -0.49
N VAL A 68 -27.20 1.80 -1.72
CA VAL A 68 -28.24 2.78 -2.05
C VAL A 68 -29.61 2.39 -1.51
N SER A 69 -29.98 1.10 -1.53
CA SER A 69 -31.24 0.63 -0.90
C SER A 69 -31.24 0.84 0.62
N GLY A 70 -30.07 0.93 1.26
CA GLY A 70 -29.93 1.30 2.67
C GLY A 70 -29.89 2.81 2.96
N ALA A 71 -29.78 3.66 1.94
CA ALA A 71 -29.68 5.12 2.04
C ALA A 71 -30.95 5.85 1.56
N LEU A 72 -31.74 5.22 0.69
CA LEU A 72 -33.04 5.74 0.25
C LEU A 72 -34.01 5.88 1.44
N LYS A 73 -34.55 7.08 1.65
CA LYS A 73 -35.53 7.37 2.72
C LYS A 73 -36.90 6.76 2.43
N GLY A 74 -37.80 6.70 3.42
CA GLY A 74 -39.23 6.41 3.19
C GLY A 74 -39.84 7.42 2.20
N GLY A 75 -40.56 6.93 1.19
CA GLY A 75 -41.06 7.73 0.07
C GLY A 75 -40.11 7.85 -1.12
N GLY A 76 -38.81 7.57 -0.94
CA GLY A 76 -37.83 7.68 -2.01
C GLY A 76 -38.03 6.65 -3.13
N VAL A 77 -37.47 6.97 -4.30
CA VAL A 77 -37.57 6.16 -5.54
C VAL A 77 -36.19 5.62 -5.94
N LEU A 78 -36.16 4.34 -6.33
CA LEU A 78 -35.03 3.74 -7.03
C LEU A 78 -35.39 3.53 -8.51
N LEU A 79 -34.76 4.30 -9.40
CA LEU A 79 -34.66 4.01 -10.83
C LEU A 79 -33.58 2.95 -11.03
N PHE A 80 -33.96 1.78 -11.53
CA PHE A 80 -33.07 0.64 -11.72
C PHE A 80 -33.04 0.23 -13.19
N HIS A 81 -31.90 0.47 -13.86
CA HIS A 81 -31.70 0.09 -15.25
C HIS A 81 -31.21 -1.35 -15.29
N THR A 82 -31.86 -2.18 -16.11
CA THR A 82 -31.44 -3.55 -16.36
C THR A 82 -31.32 -3.79 -17.86
N PRO A 83 -30.40 -4.66 -18.31
CA PRO A 83 -30.43 -5.17 -19.68
C PRO A 83 -31.82 -5.72 -20.05
N PRO A 84 -32.15 -5.87 -21.34
CA PRO A 84 -33.39 -6.51 -21.77
C PRO A 84 -33.60 -7.83 -21.03
N LEU A 85 -34.76 -8.02 -20.40
CA LEU A 85 -34.94 -9.06 -19.37
C LEU A 85 -34.66 -10.48 -19.90
N ASP A 86 -34.92 -10.74 -21.17
CA ASP A 86 -34.69 -12.04 -21.81
C ASP A 86 -33.22 -12.27 -22.16
N THR A 87 -32.44 -11.22 -22.34
CA THR A 87 -30.97 -11.30 -22.39
C THR A 87 -30.41 -11.51 -21.00
N TRP A 88 -30.91 -10.79 -19.99
CA TRP A 88 -30.44 -10.92 -18.61
C TRP A 88 -30.78 -12.28 -17.98
N ARG A 89 -31.94 -12.86 -18.32
CA ARG A 89 -32.35 -14.23 -17.95
C ARG A 89 -31.38 -15.34 -18.41
N LYS A 90 -30.44 -15.06 -19.31
CA LYS A 90 -29.40 -16.02 -19.76
C LYS A 90 -28.23 -16.12 -18.79
N GLU A 91 -28.00 -15.10 -17.95
CA GLU A 91 -27.00 -15.12 -16.87
C GLU A 91 -27.60 -15.70 -15.59
N ARG A 92 -26.81 -16.31 -14.68
CA ARG A 92 -27.41 -16.91 -13.47
C ARG A 92 -27.90 -15.86 -12.48
N LEU A 93 -27.09 -14.83 -12.24
CA LEU A 93 -27.50 -13.70 -11.42
C LEU A 93 -28.72 -13.02 -12.04
N GLY A 94 -28.71 -12.78 -13.36
CA GLY A 94 -29.83 -12.17 -14.07
C GLY A 94 -31.12 -12.98 -14.02
N ALA A 95 -31.07 -14.30 -14.30
CA ALA A 95 -32.22 -15.19 -14.16
C ALA A 95 -32.84 -15.15 -12.75
N ARG A 96 -31.99 -15.18 -11.72
CA ARG A 96 -32.41 -15.07 -10.32
C ARG A 96 -33.03 -13.70 -10.00
N TRP A 97 -32.45 -12.63 -10.51
CA TRP A 97 -32.97 -11.28 -10.35
C TRP A 97 -34.31 -11.07 -11.06
N CYS A 98 -34.45 -11.55 -12.30
CA CYS A 98 -35.73 -11.53 -13.02
C CYS A 98 -36.80 -12.30 -12.23
N LYS A 99 -36.51 -13.52 -11.71
CA LYS A 99 -37.45 -14.26 -10.85
C LYS A 99 -37.89 -13.46 -9.60
N LEU A 100 -36.98 -12.72 -8.97
CA LEU A 100 -37.30 -11.88 -7.81
C LEU A 100 -38.13 -10.64 -8.18
N LEU A 101 -37.85 -10.03 -9.34
CA LEU A 101 -38.61 -8.89 -9.87
C LEU A 101 -40.02 -9.32 -10.31
N ASP A 102 -40.13 -10.42 -11.06
CA ASP A 102 -41.38 -11.03 -11.49
C ASP A 102 -42.26 -11.36 -10.26
N SER A 103 -41.66 -11.88 -9.17
CA SER A 103 -42.38 -12.12 -7.90
C SER A 103 -42.91 -10.87 -7.21
N LEU A 104 -42.29 -9.71 -7.38
CA LEU A 104 -42.74 -8.43 -6.79
C LEU A 104 -43.78 -7.73 -7.64
N CYS A 105 -43.73 -7.92 -8.96
CA CYS A 105 -44.75 -7.44 -9.88
C CYS A 105 -46.06 -8.22 -9.72
N ASN A 106 -45.96 -9.51 -9.38
CA ASN A 106 -47.12 -10.41 -9.26
C ASN A 106 -47.76 -10.46 -7.85
N ASP A 107 -47.12 -9.92 -6.79
CA ASP A 107 -47.75 -9.80 -5.47
C ASP A 107 -48.61 -8.52 -5.39
N PRO A 108 -49.94 -8.62 -5.21
CA PRO A 108 -50.84 -7.46 -5.12
C PRO A 108 -50.45 -6.43 -4.05
N ARG A 109 -49.71 -6.84 -3.01
CA ARG A 109 -49.26 -5.96 -1.92
C ARG A 109 -48.08 -5.07 -2.32
N THR A 110 -47.38 -5.43 -3.39
CA THR A 110 -46.16 -4.75 -3.83
C THR A 110 -46.22 -4.22 -5.26
N ALA A 111 -47.16 -4.71 -6.08
CA ALA A 111 -47.37 -4.28 -7.47
C ALA A 111 -47.55 -2.75 -7.61
N GLU A 112 -48.34 -2.10 -6.74
CA GLU A 112 -48.55 -0.64 -6.76
C GLU A 112 -47.27 0.19 -6.44
N LEU A 113 -46.21 -0.46 -5.96
CA LEU A 113 -44.93 0.15 -5.58
C LEU A 113 -43.80 -0.19 -6.55
N VAL A 114 -44.09 -0.99 -7.59
CA VAL A 114 -43.14 -1.41 -8.63
C VAL A 114 -43.69 -1.01 -10.00
N THR A 115 -42.99 -0.12 -10.70
CA THR A 115 -43.31 0.24 -12.08
C THR A 115 -42.29 -0.39 -13.01
N VAL A 116 -42.75 -1.12 -14.02
CA VAL A 116 -41.89 -1.73 -15.04
C VAL A 116 -42.13 -1.01 -16.37
N CYS A 117 -41.05 -0.56 -17.00
CA CYS A 117 -41.06 0.00 -18.34
C CYS A 117 -40.08 -0.79 -19.20
N ARG A 118 -40.53 -1.33 -20.34
CA ARG A 118 -39.65 -1.99 -21.31
C ARG A 118 -39.40 -1.07 -22.50
N GLU A 119 -38.24 -1.20 -23.13
CA GLU A 119 -37.92 -0.47 -24.36
C GLU A 119 -38.90 -0.78 -25.51
N GLU A 120 -39.42 -2.02 -25.55
CA GLU A 120 -40.46 -2.47 -26.48
C GLU A 120 -41.80 -1.73 -26.30
N ASP A 121 -42.09 -1.22 -25.10
CA ASP A 121 -43.32 -0.51 -24.77
C ASP A 121 -43.23 1.00 -25.13
N GLY A 122 -42.08 1.49 -25.61
CA GLY A 122 -41.84 2.90 -25.97
C GLY A 122 -41.22 3.77 -24.85
N GLU A 123 -41.33 5.10 -24.96
CA GLU A 123 -40.85 6.02 -23.92
C GLU A 123 -41.90 6.25 -22.81
N PRO A 124 -41.61 5.89 -21.54
CA PRO A 124 -42.58 5.98 -20.46
C PRO A 124 -42.73 7.40 -19.89
N GLN A 125 -43.97 7.82 -19.63
CA GLN A 125 -44.27 9.11 -18.98
C GLN A 125 -44.03 9.05 -17.46
N LEU A 126 -42.79 9.30 -17.02
CA LEU A 126 -42.40 9.22 -15.60
C LEU A 126 -42.80 10.43 -14.74
N GLN A 127 -43.36 11.51 -15.30
CA GLN A 127 -43.67 12.75 -14.58
C GLN A 127 -44.66 12.56 -13.41
N GLY A 128 -45.81 11.91 -13.62
CA GLY A 128 -46.80 11.70 -12.56
C GLY A 128 -46.29 10.85 -11.38
N LEU A 129 -45.31 9.96 -11.64
CA LEU A 129 -44.68 9.16 -10.59
C LEU A 129 -43.71 10.00 -9.74
N MET A 130 -43.05 10.99 -10.34
CA MET A 130 -42.18 11.94 -9.66
C MET A 130 -42.96 12.98 -8.84
N ASP A 131 -44.11 13.43 -9.34
CA ASP A 131 -45.01 14.34 -8.61
C ASP A 131 -45.53 13.71 -7.31
N ALA A 132 -45.83 12.42 -7.32
CA ALA A 132 -46.29 11.66 -6.17
C ALA A 132 -45.24 11.49 -5.04
N VAL A 133 -43.96 11.77 -5.28
CA VAL A 133 -42.92 11.67 -4.23
C VAL A 133 -42.85 12.94 -3.38
N ASN A 134 -43.07 14.10 -4.00
CA ASN A 134 -42.90 15.40 -3.36
C ASN A 134 -44.02 15.73 -2.38
N SER A 135 -45.25 15.26 -2.63
CA SER A 135 -46.41 15.50 -1.73
C SER A 135 -46.23 14.88 -0.34
N PHE A 136 -45.63 13.68 -0.26
CA PHE A 136 -45.35 13.01 1.02
C PHE A 136 -44.20 13.64 1.82
N GLN A 137 -43.38 14.49 1.20
CA GLN A 137 -42.15 15.00 1.80
C GLN A 137 -42.43 16.00 2.95
N ALA A 138 -43.52 16.77 2.87
CA ALA A 138 -43.89 17.77 3.88
C ALA A 138 -44.38 17.17 5.21
N ASP A 139 -44.97 15.97 5.20
CA ASP A 139 -45.54 15.32 6.39
C ASP A 139 -44.50 14.57 7.25
N ILE A 140 -43.37 14.19 6.66
CA ILE A 140 -42.32 13.41 7.34
C ILE A 140 -41.54 14.28 8.33
N ASP A 141 -41.23 15.53 7.96
CA ASP A 141 -40.34 16.41 8.75
C ASP A 141 -40.89 16.76 10.14
N ARG A 142 -42.21 16.69 10.36
CA ARG A 142 -42.83 17.02 11.67
C ARG A 142 -42.97 15.83 12.63
N ASN A 143 -42.94 14.59 12.14
CA ASN A 143 -43.21 13.38 12.95
C ASN A 143 -42.01 12.43 13.10
N SER A 144 -40.90 12.64 12.38
CA SER A 144 -39.81 11.67 12.22
C SER A 144 -38.88 11.43 13.43
N MET A 145 -39.07 12.14 14.55
CA MET A 145 -38.15 12.13 15.70
C MET A 145 -38.67 11.53 17.01
N MET A 146 -39.96 11.17 17.09
CA MET A 146 -40.54 10.63 18.33
C MET A 146 -40.24 9.12 18.49
N PRO A 147 -39.49 8.68 19.53
CA PRO A 147 -39.14 7.27 19.69
C PRO A 147 -40.37 6.39 19.78
N ASN A 148 -40.38 5.30 19.02
CA ASN A 148 -41.42 4.29 19.08
C ASN A 148 -41.32 3.49 20.39
N GLN A 149 -42.30 2.63 20.67
CA GLN A 149 -42.38 1.94 21.96
C GLN A 149 -41.12 1.10 22.28
N GLU A 150 -40.53 0.44 21.28
CA GLU A 150 -39.27 -0.34 21.41
C GLU A 150 -38.09 0.59 21.75
N GLN A 151 -37.92 1.68 21.00
CA GLN A 151 -36.85 2.65 21.24
C GLN A 151 -37.00 3.41 22.57
N ALA A 152 -38.23 3.75 22.97
CA ALA A 152 -38.50 4.41 24.25
C ALA A 152 -38.15 3.50 25.44
N ALA A 153 -38.51 2.21 25.37
CA ALA A 153 -38.09 1.21 26.36
C ALA A 153 -36.57 0.98 26.37
N LEU A 154 -35.93 0.96 25.20
CA LEU A 154 -34.48 0.79 25.08
C LEU A 154 -33.72 2.03 25.58
N LEU A 155 -34.24 3.24 25.36
CA LEU A 155 -33.70 4.49 25.93
C LEU A 155 -33.67 4.44 27.46
N GLN A 156 -34.77 3.99 28.10
CA GLN A 156 -34.81 3.79 29.55
C GLN A 156 -33.82 2.73 30.05
N THR A 157 -33.46 1.75 29.20
CA THR A 157 -32.43 0.76 29.49
C THR A 157 -31.02 1.35 29.37
N ILE A 158 -30.75 2.15 28.33
CA ILE A 158 -29.47 2.85 28.12
C ILE A 158 -29.15 3.76 29.31
N LEU A 159 -30.13 4.52 29.79
CA LEU A 159 -29.97 5.44 30.92
C LEU A 159 -29.65 4.74 32.26
N LYS A 160 -29.80 3.41 32.33
CA LYS A 160 -29.53 2.58 33.53
C LYS A 160 -28.21 1.79 33.42
N ILE A 161 -27.41 1.98 32.36
CA ILE A 161 -26.12 1.29 32.15
C ILE A 161 -25.14 1.58 33.30
N LYS A 162 -24.60 0.49 33.88
CA LYS A 162 -23.60 0.50 34.96
C LYS A 162 -22.29 -0.10 34.44
N SER A 163 -21.17 0.16 35.12
CA SER A 163 -19.86 -0.39 34.68
C SER A 163 -19.83 -1.92 34.62
N SER A 164 -20.49 -2.59 35.57
CA SER A 164 -20.62 -4.05 35.58
C SER A 164 -21.56 -4.61 34.50
N ARG A 165 -22.33 -3.77 33.81
CA ARG A 165 -23.37 -4.15 32.83
C ARG A 165 -23.33 -3.24 31.59
N PRO A 166 -22.32 -3.40 30.71
CA PRO A 166 -22.32 -2.73 29.41
C PRO A 166 -23.45 -3.28 28.53
N LEU A 167 -23.91 -2.48 27.56
CA LEU A 167 -25.01 -2.86 26.65
C LEU A 167 -24.51 -2.90 25.21
N LEU A 168 -24.82 -4.00 24.51
CA LEU A 168 -24.71 -4.10 23.05
C LEU A 168 -26.11 -4.04 22.43
N ILE A 169 -26.38 -2.94 21.73
CA ILE A 169 -27.52 -2.79 20.83
C ILE A 169 -27.12 -3.29 19.45
N PHE A 170 -27.96 -4.11 18.84
CA PHE A 170 -27.71 -4.59 17.49
C PHE A 170 -29.01 -4.64 16.70
N GLY A 171 -28.94 -4.49 15.38
CA GLY A 171 -30.12 -4.48 14.53
C GLY A 171 -29.80 -4.11 13.10
N ARG A 172 -30.80 -4.20 12.22
CA ARG A 172 -30.62 -3.93 10.78
C ARG A 172 -30.35 -2.45 10.48
N ARG A 173 -29.97 -2.13 9.24
CA ARG A 173 -29.93 -0.73 8.76
C ARG A 173 -31.36 -0.17 8.71
N GLY A 174 -31.54 1.15 8.86
CA GLY A 174 -32.87 1.79 8.85
C GLY A 174 -33.71 1.62 10.12
N ARG A 175 -33.19 1.00 11.20
CA ARG A 175 -33.87 0.78 12.49
C ARG A 175 -33.68 1.89 13.53
N GLY A 176 -33.00 2.99 13.18
CA GLY A 176 -32.84 4.16 14.05
C GLY A 176 -31.71 4.09 15.10
N LYS A 177 -30.83 3.08 15.07
CA LYS A 177 -29.75 2.88 16.08
C LYS A 177 -28.97 4.15 16.43
N SER A 178 -28.33 4.80 15.45
CA SER A 178 -27.50 6.00 15.70
C SER A 178 -28.33 7.22 16.16
N ALA A 179 -29.61 7.31 15.77
CA ALA A 179 -30.52 8.32 16.30
C ALA A 179 -30.84 8.06 17.78
N LEU A 180 -31.12 6.82 18.16
CA LEU A 180 -31.29 6.40 19.55
C LEU A 180 -30.02 6.63 20.41
N LEU A 181 -28.83 6.45 19.84
CA LEU A 181 -27.57 6.82 20.50
C LEU A 181 -27.50 8.33 20.77
N GLY A 182 -27.92 9.16 19.81
CA GLY A 182 -27.97 10.62 19.96
C GLY A 182 -29.01 11.08 20.99
N MET A 183 -30.21 10.49 20.97
CA MET A 183 -31.26 10.69 21.98
C MET A 183 -30.75 10.36 23.39
N ALA A 184 -30.08 9.21 23.54
CA ALA A 184 -29.47 8.81 24.80
C ALA A 184 -28.34 9.75 25.24
N ALA A 185 -27.50 10.18 24.29
CA ALA A 185 -26.44 11.14 24.55
C ALA A 185 -27.01 12.49 25.04
N ALA A 186 -28.08 13.01 24.41
CA ALA A 186 -28.76 14.23 24.83
C ALA A 186 -29.22 14.16 26.30
N VAL A 187 -29.96 13.11 26.67
CA VAL A 187 -30.45 12.93 28.06
C VAL A 187 -29.30 12.70 29.06
N LEU A 188 -28.22 12.05 28.66
CA LEU A 188 -27.03 11.87 29.51
C LEU A 188 -26.23 13.17 29.69
N LEU A 189 -26.16 14.04 28.67
CA LEU A 189 -25.54 15.36 28.73
C LEU A 189 -26.30 16.29 29.68
N GLN A 190 -27.64 16.30 29.62
CA GLN A 190 -28.48 17.03 30.58
C GLN A 190 -28.25 16.56 32.03
N LYS A 191 -27.97 15.27 32.24
CA LYS A 191 -27.53 14.71 33.53
C LYS A 191 -26.04 14.95 33.85
N GLY A 192 -25.38 15.85 33.12
CA GLY A 192 -24.01 16.29 33.35
C GLY A 192 -22.91 15.29 32.95
N CYS A 193 -23.24 14.15 32.34
CA CYS A 193 -22.23 13.15 31.97
C CYS A 193 -21.29 13.66 30.86
N ARG A 194 -20.00 13.31 30.94
CA ARG A 194 -19.07 13.39 29.80
C ARG A 194 -19.27 12.18 28.90
N ILE A 195 -19.33 12.40 27.59
CA ILE A 195 -19.57 11.37 26.58
C ILE A 195 -18.41 11.35 25.59
N ILE A 196 -17.89 10.15 25.33
CA ILE A 196 -16.91 9.91 24.27
C ILE A 196 -17.61 9.04 23.24
N VAL A 197 -17.62 9.48 21.98
CA VAL A 197 -18.13 8.70 20.85
C VAL A 197 -16.94 8.20 20.02
N THR A 198 -17.01 6.96 19.56
CA THR A 198 -16.05 6.39 18.62
C THR A 198 -16.73 5.46 17.61
N SER A 199 -16.10 5.32 16.45
CA SER A 199 -16.53 4.55 15.28
C SER A 199 -15.34 4.38 14.34
N PRO A 200 -15.41 3.53 13.30
CA PRO A 200 -14.32 3.36 12.34
C PRO A 200 -13.93 4.65 11.59
N SER A 201 -14.89 5.55 11.34
CA SER A 201 -14.67 6.88 10.75
C SER A 201 -15.51 7.95 11.46
N LYS A 202 -15.01 9.19 11.52
CA LYS A 202 -15.73 10.31 12.15
C LYS A 202 -17.11 10.51 11.52
N ASP A 203 -17.20 10.42 10.19
CA ASP A 203 -18.43 10.68 9.43
C ASP A 203 -19.57 9.71 9.80
N ALA A 204 -19.25 8.47 10.18
CA ALA A 204 -20.24 7.51 10.67
C ALA A 204 -20.95 7.99 11.95
N THR A 205 -20.31 8.84 12.76
CA THR A 205 -20.94 9.42 13.96
C THR A 205 -21.88 10.59 13.68
N SER A 206 -21.90 11.13 12.46
CA SER A 206 -22.64 12.37 12.14
C SER A 206 -24.11 12.30 12.57
N GLN A 207 -24.75 11.13 12.42
CA GLN A 207 -26.15 10.95 12.82
C GLN A 207 -26.34 10.93 14.34
N VAL A 208 -25.34 10.46 15.10
CA VAL A 208 -25.35 10.47 16.58
C VAL A 208 -25.24 11.90 17.10
N PHE A 209 -24.32 12.69 16.52
CA PHE A 209 -24.16 14.11 16.87
C PHE A 209 -25.38 14.93 16.43
N TRP A 210 -25.88 14.75 15.20
CA TRP A 210 -27.08 15.44 14.72
C TRP A 210 -28.30 15.13 15.59
N ALA A 211 -28.57 13.87 15.90
CA ALA A 211 -29.71 13.52 16.76
C ALA A 211 -29.55 14.06 18.20
N ALA A 212 -28.32 14.12 18.74
CA ALA A 212 -28.09 14.75 20.04
C ALA A 212 -28.28 16.27 20.00
N GLU A 213 -27.85 16.95 18.93
CA GLU A 213 -28.01 18.39 18.75
C GLU A 213 -29.47 18.79 18.55
N THR A 214 -30.22 18.08 17.70
CA THR A 214 -31.64 18.38 17.47
C THR A 214 -32.51 18.16 18.73
N PHE A 215 -32.10 17.27 19.65
CA PHE A 215 -32.77 17.07 20.95
C PHE A 215 -32.39 18.10 22.04
N LEU A 216 -31.26 18.79 21.92
CA LEU A 216 -30.78 19.78 22.92
C LEU A 216 -30.83 21.23 22.44
N GLY A 217 -30.87 21.46 21.13
CA GLY A 217 -30.56 22.74 20.51
C GLY A 217 -29.06 22.94 20.24
N ALA A 218 -28.76 23.81 19.28
CA ALA A 218 -27.41 24.04 18.77
C ALA A 218 -26.41 24.46 19.88
N GLY A 219 -25.18 23.95 19.80
CA GLY A 219 -24.09 24.35 20.69
C GLY A 219 -24.12 23.80 22.13
N GLN A 220 -25.09 22.95 22.49
CA GLN A 220 -25.16 22.33 23.82
C GLN A 220 -24.25 21.09 24.01
N LEU A 221 -23.61 20.60 22.95
CA LEU A 221 -22.80 19.36 22.96
C LEU A 221 -21.42 19.47 23.64
N LYS A 222 -21.18 20.47 24.50
CA LYS A 222 -19.86 20.83 25.08
C LYS A 222 -19.15 19.71 25.87
N ARG A 223 -19.85 18.64 26.28
CA ARG A 223 -19.29 17.47 27.00
C ARG A 223 -19.30 16.17 26.17
N MET A 224 -19.55 16.26 24.86
CA MET A 224 -19.58 15.14 23.92
C MET A 224 -18.48 15.32 22.87
N GLU A 225 -17.52 14.40 22.81
CA GLU A 225 -16.41 14.45 21.84
C GLU A 225 -16.27 13.16 21.05
N PHE A 226 -15.90 13.28 19.76
CA PHE A 226 -15.43 12.15 18.97
C PHE A 226 -13.95 11.93 19.23
N ILE A 227 -13.55 10.69 19.55
CA ILE A 227 -12.13 10.31 19.67
C ILE A 227 -11.83 9.17 18.70
N GLU A 228 -10.79 9.38 17.88
CA GLU A 228 -10.25 8.38 16.97
C GLU A 228 -9.88 7.08 17.71
N PRO A 229 -10.22 5.90 17.14
CA PRO A 229 -10.00 4.60 17.80
C PRO A 229 -8.58 4.41 18.35
N LYS A 230 -7.55 4.71 17.54
CA LYS A 230 -6.13 4.57 17.94
C LYS A 230 -5.74 5.45 19.13
N ARG A 231 -6.45 6.55 19.40
CA ARG A 231 -6.18 7.49 20.51
C ARG A 231 -6.88 7.11 21.83
N LEU A 232 -7.87 6.22 21.80
CA LEU A 232 -8.60 5.80 23.00
C LEU A 232 -7.71 5.01 23.97
N LEU A 233 -6.93 4.05 23.46
CA LEU A 233 -6.07 3.20 24.28
C LEU A 233 -4.85 3.93 24.86
N THR A 234 -4.45 5.07 24.29
CA THR A 234 -3.48 5.99 24.89
C THR A 234 -4.11 6.95 25.92
N ARG A 235 -5.43 7.13 25.90
CA ARG A 235 -6.20 8.01 26.81
C ARG A 235 -7.09 7.24 27.80
N ARG A 236 -6.64 6.05 28.26
CA ARG A 236 -7.40 5.15 29.17
C ARG A 236 -7.95 5.80 30.45
N HIS A 237 -7.38 6.91 30.93
CA HIS A 237 -7.92 7.63 32.09
C HIS A 237 -9.29 8.27 31.79
N LEU A 238 -9.45 8.93 30.62
CA LEU A 238 -10.72 9.56 30.21
C LEU A 238 -11.86 8.55 30.08
N LEU A 239 -11.53 7.31 29.68
CA LEU A 239 -12.49 6.23 29.49
C LEU A 239 -13.18 5.80 30.79
N LYS A 240 -12.52 5.94 31.96
CA LYS A 240 -13.11 5.55 33.26
C LYS A 240 -14.20 6.52 33.73
N GLU A 241 -13.99 7.81 33.48
CA GLU A 241 -14.87 8.90 33.95
C GLU A 241 -16.02 9.18 32.98
N SER A 242 -15.81 8.87 31.69
CA SER A 242 -16.78 9.14 30.62
C SER A 242 -17.75 7.98 30.39
N PHE A 243 -18.86 8.29 29.71
CA PHE A 243 -19.73 7.31 29.07
C PHE A 243 -19.22 7.07 27.65
N LEU A 244 -18.77 5.85 27.35
CA LEU A 244 -18.24 5.48 26.03
C LEU A 244 -19.38 4.95 25.14
N ILE A 245 -19.60 5.61 24.00
CA ILE A 245 -20.47 5.15 22.92
C ILE A 245 -19.58 4.65 21.78
N ILE A 246 -19.78 3.39 21.38
CA ILE A 246 -19.09 2.75 20.26
C ILE A 246 -20.14 2.49 19.16
N ASP A 247 -20.19 3.31 18.11
CA ASP A 247 -21.06 3.06 16.96
C ASP A 247 -20.33 2.24 15.87
N GLU A 248 -21.10 1.45 15.14
CA GLU A 248 -20.65 0.38 14.22
C GLU A 248 -19.49 -0.48 14.78
N ALA A 249 -19.72 -1.07 15.96
CA ALA A 249 -18.75 -1.87 16.69
C ALA A 249 -18.18 -3.07 15.91
N ALA A 250 -18.90 -3.61 14.91
CA ALA A 250 -18.40 -4.66 14.01
C ALA A 250 -17.30 -4.19 13.05
N GLY A 251 -17.09 -2.89 12.88
CA GLY A 251 -15.96 -2.34 12.13
C GLY A 251 -14.62 -2.38 12.89
N PHE A 252 -14.63 -2.80 14.16
CA PHE A 252 -13.43 -2.91 14.99
C PHE A 252 -12.93 -4.35 15.14
N PRO A 253 -11.59 -4.56 15.22
CA PRO A 253 -11.03 -5.83 15.68
C PRO A 253 -11.55 -6.19 17.07
N VAL A 254 -12.02 -7.42 17.25
CA VAL A 254 -12.65 -7.89 18.50
C VAL A 254 -11.76 -7.67 19.74
N ASN A 255 -10.44 -7.80 19.59
CA ASN A 255 -9.48 -7.56 20.67
C ASN A 255 -9.48 -6.09 21.10
N PHE A 256 -9.49 -5.16 20.15
CA PHE A 256 -9.55 -3.73 20.42
C PHE A 256 -10.87 -3.36 21.13
N THR A 257 -12.01 -3.89 20.68
CA THR A 257 -13.30 -3.70 21.36
C THR A 257 -13.27 -4.27 22.78
N SER A 258 -12.63 -5.42 23.00
CA SER A 258 -12.48 -6.03 24.33
C SER A 258 -11.63 -5.17 25.27
N GLU A 259 -10.50 -4.63 24.79
CA GLU A 259 -9.68 -3.69 25.56
C GLU A 259 -10.42 -2.40 25.94
N LEU A 260 -11.29 -1.89 25.06
CA LEU A 260 -12.15 -0.74 25.38
C LEU A 260 -13.19 -1.08 26.45
N LEU A 261 -13.80 -2.27 26.40
CA LEU A 261 -14.70 -2.74 27.47
C LEU A 261 -14.00 -2.87 28.82
N GLU A 262 -12.74 -3.31 28.85
CA GLU A 262 -11.95 -3.39 30.08
C GLU A 262 -11.56 -1.99 30.60
N ALA A 263 -11.10 -1.11 29.72
CA ALA A 263 -10.59 0.21 30.11
C ALA A 263 -11.69 1.20 30.54
N ALA A 264 -12.88 1.11 29.98
CA ALA A 264 -13.94 2.10 30.15
C ALA A 264 -14.84 1.88 31.38
N GLY A 265 -15.40 2.99 31.88
CA GLY A 265 -16.34 3.03 32.98
C GLY A 265 -17.70 2.46 32.54
N ARG A 266 -18.48 3.24 31.78
CA ARG A 266 -19.78 2.84 31.23
C ARG A 266 -19.66 2.72 29.72
N VAL A 267 -20.17 1.63 29.13
CA VAL A 267 -20.04 1.36 27.69
C VAL A 267 -21.39 1.00 27.07
N LEU A 268 -21.70 1.67 25.98
CA LEU A 268 -22.78 1.37 25.06
C LEU A 268 -22.18 1.08 23.68
N LEU A 269 -22.47 -0.10 23.14
CA LEU A 269 -22.07 -0.50 21.80
C LEU A 269 -23.30 -0.57 20.90
N ALA A 270 -23.17 -0.10 19.67
CA ALA A 270 -24.13 -0.32 18.60
C ALA A 270 -23.45 -1.01 17.42
N THR A 271 -24.16 -1.90 16.72
CA THR A 271 -23.66 -2.49 15.47
C THR A 271 -24.78 -2.86 14.52
N THR A 272 -24.55 -2.72 13.21
CA THR A 272 -25.46 -3.22 12.18
C THR A 272 -25.27 -4.73 11.97
N LEU A 273 -26.36 -5.51 11.93
CA LEU A 273 -26.33 -6.96 11.66
C LEU A 273 -26.20 -7.27 10.16
N ASP A 274 -27.21 -6.82 9.40
CA ASP A 274 -27.48 -7.21 8.03
C ASP A 274 -27.35 -6.00 7.09
N GLY A 275 -26.11 -5.52 6.92
CA GLY A 275 -25.76 -4.64 5.80
C GLY A 275 -25.10 -5.43 4.67
N TYR A 276 -25.03 -4.84 3.47
CA TYR A 276 -24.18 -5.31 2.37
C TYR A 276 -22.69 -5.40 2.76
N GLU A 277 -22.29 -4.81 3.88
CA GLU A 277 -20.94 -4.94 4.42
C GLU A 277 -20.70 -6.25 5.17
N GLY A 278 -21.75 -7.05 5.42
CA GLY A 278 -21.64 -8.47 5.84
C GLY A 278 -20.97 -8.76 7.19
N SER A 279 -20.58 -7.75 7.96
CA SER A 279 -19.75 -7.90 9.16
C SER A 279 -20.52 -8.27 10.44
N GLY A 280 -21.80 -7.89 10.53
CA GLY A 280 -22.57 -7.89 11.78
C GLY A 280 -22.85 -9.25 12.43
N ASN A 281 -23.45 -10.20 11.70
CA ASN A 281 -23.69 -11.55 12.24
C ASN A 281 -22.38 -12.30 12.52
N GLY A 282 -21.36 -12.10 11.65
CA GLY A 282 -20.02 -12.61 11.88
C GLY A 282 -19.33 -11.98 13.10
N PHE A 283 -19.66 -10.73 13.44
CA PHE A 283 -19.23 -10.08 14.67
C PHE A 283 -19.95 -10.69 15.88
N LEU A 284 -21.29 -10.84 15.89
CA LEU A 284 -21.99 -11.44 17.03
C LEU A 284 -21.42 -12.82 17.41
N VAL A 285 -21.25 -13.71 16.45
CA VAL A 285 -20.77 -15.09 16.69
C VAL A 285 -19.34 -15.15 17.25
N ARG A 286 -18.48 -14.18 16.94
CA ARG A 286 -17.05 -14.18 17.34
C ARG A 286 -16.74 -13.24 18.51
N ALA A 287 -17.40 -12.08 18.54
CA ALA A 287 -17.17 -11.02 19.49
C ALA A 287 -17.89 -11.28 20.81
N VAL A 288 -19.18 -11.64 20.79
CA VAL A 288 -19.97 -11.82 22.03
C VAL A 288 -19.30 -12.77 23.03
N PRO A 289 -18.72 -13.93 22.63
CA PRO A 289 -17.98 -14.78 23.56
C PRO A 289 -16.78 -14.07 24.22
N ARG A 290 -15.97 -13.32 23.45
CA ARG A 290 -14.80 -12.58 23.97
C ARG A 290 -15.21 -11.36 24.81
N LEU A 291 -16.24 -10.63 24.38
CA LEU A 291 -16.78 -9.47 25.11
C LEU A 291 -17.43 -9.90 26.44
N ARG A 292 -18.07 -11.08 26.50
CA ARG A 292 -18.55 -11.67 27.75
C ARG A 292 -17.41 -12.18 28.65
N GLN A 293 -16.29 -12.66 28.09
CA GLN A 293 -15.09 -12.97 28.87
C GLN A 293 -14.49 -11.70 29.51
N ALA A 294 -14.42 -10.59 28.76
CA ALA A 294 -13.93 -9.30 29.26
C ALA A 294 -14.90 -8.65 30.28
N ARG A 295 -16.22 -8.74 30.05
CA ARG A 295 -17.28 -8.23 30.95
C ARG A 295 -18.46 -9.23 31.01
N PRO A 296 -18.53 -10.12 32.02
CA PRO A 296 -19.59 -11.12 32.12
C PRO A 296 -21.03 -10.56 32.15
N GLY A 297 -21.22 -9.34 32.65
CA GLY A 297 -22.52 -8.67 32.69
C GLY A 297 -22.97 -8.01 31.39
N LEU A 298 -22.34 -8.28 30.25
CA LEU A 298 -22.72 -7.72 28.94
C LEU A 298 -24.18 -8.08 28.60
N GLN A 299 -25.03 -7.05 28.57
CA GLN A 299 -26.40 -7.14 28.11
C GLN A 299 -26.46 -6.99 26.59
N MET A 300 -27.47 -7.61 25.99
CA MET A 300 -27.68 -7.62 24.54
C MET A 300 -29.14 -7.29 24.26
N GLN A 301 -29.39 -6.34 23.36
CA GLN A 301 -30.74 -5.93 22.96
C GLN A 301 -30.80 -5.79 21.44
N GLN A 302 -31.80 -6.42 20.84
CA GLN A 302 -32.07 -6.29 19.41
C GLN A 302 -33.01 -5.11 19.18
N LEU A 303 -32.74 -4.31 18.15
CA LEU A 303 -33.65 -3.28 17.66
C LEU A 303 -34.27 -3.75 16.34
N SER A 304 -35.56 -4.07 16.39
CA SER A 304 -36.28 -4.82 15.36
C SER A 304 -37.20 -3.95 14.51
N SER A 305 -37.88 -2.97 15.11
CA SER A 305 -38.86 -2.11 14.45
C SER A 305 -38.26 -1.24 13.34
N ALA A 306 -38.98 -1.07 12.24
CA ALA A 306 -38.56 -0.17 11.16
C ALA A 306 -38.74 1.30 11.57
N TRP A 307 -37.75 2.15 11.25
CA TRP A 307 -37.78 3.58 11.58
C TRP A 307 -37.80 4.47 10.33
N ARG A 308 -36.91 4.20 9.37
CA ARG A 308 -36.73 5.04 8.16
C ARG A 308 -37.81 4.81 7.09
N TRP A 309 -38.52 3.70 7.14
CA TRP A 309 -39.58 3.30 6.21
C TRP A 309 -40.52 2.28 6.89
N THR A 310 -41.68 2.02 6.27
CA THR A 310 -42.70 1.07 6.76
C THR A 310 -42.20 -0.38 6.84
N GLU A 311 -42.69 -1.15 7.81
CA GLU A 311 -42.50 -2.60 7.82
C GLU A 311 -43.14 -3.26 6.58
N GLY A 312 -42.53 -4.35 6.09
CA GLY A 312 -42.97 -4.99 4.84
C GLY A 312 -42.60 -4.23 3.55
N CYS A 313 -41.75 -3.20 3.61
CA CYS A 313 -41.34 -2.43 2.43
C CYS A 313 -40.74 -3.33 1.32
N PRO A 314 -41.27 -3.30 0.07
CA PRO A 314 -40.87 -4.22 -1.00
C PRO A 314 -39.40 -4.07 -1.39
N LEU A 315 -38.87 -2.84 -1.42
CA LEU A 315 -37.45 -2.61 -1.70
C LEU A 315 -36.54 -3.17 -0.59
N GLU A 316 -37.02 -3.29 0.66
CA GLU A 316 -36.26 -3.98 1.71
C GLU A 316 -36.30 -5.50 1.49
N ALA A 317 -37.47 -6.06 1.17
CA ALA A 317 -37.62 -7.48 0.85
C ALA A 317 -36.77 -7.89 -0.36
N LEU A 318 -36.80 -7.11 -1.45
CA LEU A 318 -35.95 -7.30 -2.61
C LEU A 318 -34.48 -7.25 -2.24
N SER A 319 -34.03 -6.21 -1.51
CA SER A 319 -32.64 -6.07 -1.09
C SER A 319 -32.17 -7.27 -0.27
N ARG A 320 -33.01 -7.77 0.64
CA ARG A 320 -32.70 -8.92 1.51
C ARG A 320 -32.65 -10.25 0.76
N SER A 321 -33.60 -10.50 -0.14
CA SER A 321 -33.64 -11.70 -0.98
C SER A 321 -32.54 -11.69 -2.05
N ALA A 322 -32.38 -10.59 -2.78
CA ALA A 322 -31.41 -10.46 -3.87
C ALA A 322 -29.96 -10.59 -3.36
N LEU A 323 -29.64 -9.95 -2.23
CA LEU A 323 -28.29 -9.98 -1.64
C LEU A 323 -28.10 -11.13 -0.63
N LEU A 324 -29.06 -12.05 -0.51
CA LEU A 324 -29.03 -13.21 0.39
C LEU A 324 -28.71 -12.82 1.86
N LEU A 325 -29.26 -11.70 2.34
CA LEU A 325 -29.01 -11.18 3.69
C LEU A 325 -29.64 -12.02 4.81
N ASP A 326 -30.54 -12.94 4.46
CA ASP A 326 -31.13 -13.91 5.38
C ASP A 326 -30.62 -15.34 5.18
N ALA A 327 -29.67 -15.55 4.26
CA ALA A 327 -29.03 -16.84 4.07
C ALA A 327 -28.38 -17.31 5.37
N ALA A 328 -28.90 -18.40 5.91
CA ALA A 328 -28.48 -19.08 7.13
C ALA A 328 -28.03 -20.51 6.75
N PRO A 329 -27.14 -21.14 7.52
CA PRO A 329 -26.78 -22.52 7.27
C PRO A 329 -27.96 -23.44 7.57
N VAL A 330 -27.88 -24.67 7.11
CA VAL A 330 -28.78 -25.74 7.55
C VAL A 330 -28.78 -25.88 9.08
N THR A 331 -29.95 -26.07 9.67
CA THR A 331 -30.07 -26.34 11.11
C THR A 331 -29.73 -27.82 11.38
N LEU A 332 -28.90 -28.06 12.40
CA LEU A 332 -28.53 -29.39 12.86
C LEU A 332 -29.11 -29.66 14.23
N GLU A 333 -29.91 -30.72 14.35
CA GLU A 333 -30.57 -31.12 15.58
C GLU A 333 -29.59 -31.79 16.58
N MET A 334 -30.06 -32.03 17.81
CA MET A 334 -29.29 -32.81 18.78
C MET A 334 -29.21 -34.27 18.33
N GLY A 335 -27.99 -34.82 18.29
CA GLY A 335 -27.72 -36.20 17.84
C GLY A 335 -27.36 -36.34 16.36
N GLU A 336 -27.71 -35.39 15.48
CA GLU A 336 -27.31 -35.45 14.06
C GLU A 336 -25.80 -35.30 13.86
N ARG A 337 -25.12 -34.60 14.77
CA ARG A 337 -23.69 -34.21 14.63
C ARG A 337 -22.76 -35.40 14.45
N ASP A 338 -22.99 -36.48 15.18
CA ASP A 338 -22.14 -37.67 15.14
C ASP A 338 -22.38 -38.47 13.84
N ARG A 339 -23.63 -38.55 13.36
CA ARG A 339 -23.98 -39.14 12.06
C ARG A 339 -23.34 -38.36 10.90
N VAL A 340 -23.48 -37.03 10.92
CA VAL A 340 -22.82 -36.12 9.96
C VAL A 340 -21.30 -36.28 10.01
N ALA A 341 -20.70 -36.41 11.20
CA ALA A 341 -19.27 -36.60 11.33
C ALA A 341 -18.78 -37.89 10.66
N GLN A 342 -19.52 -38.99 10.83
CA GLN A 342 -19.20 -40.30 10.26
C GLN A 342 -19.47 -40.36 8.75
N HIS A 343 -20.63 -39.90 8.29
CA HIS A 343 -21.11 -40.20 6.93
C HIS A 343 -21.02 -39.04 5.92
N ALA A 344 -20.74 -37.80 6.32
CA ALA A 344 -20.73 -36.69 5.36
C ALA A 344 -19.58 -36.78 4.34
N GLN A 345 -19.89 -36.63 3.06
CA GLN A 345 -18.93 -36.75 1.95
C GLN A 345 -18.71 -35.41 1.25
N VAL A 346 -17.57 -35.23 0.58
CA VAL A 346 -17.28 -34.03 -0.21
C VAL A 346 -17.67 -34.28 -1.67
N GLU A 347 -18.68 -33.55 -2.14
CA GLU A 347 -19.16 -33.59 -3.52
C GLU A 347 -18.88 -32.28 -4.27
N LYS A 348 -18.83 -32.35 -5.61
CA LYS A 348 -18.77 -31.16 -6.47
C LYS A 348 -20.17 -30.63 -6.69
N VAL A 349 -20.41 -29.37 -6.32
CA VAL A 349 -21.69 -28.71 -6.51
C VAL A 349 -21.78 -28.24 -7.97
N ASP A 350 -22.78 -28.74 -8.71
CA ASP A 350 -23.05 -28.24 -10.07
C ASP A 350 -23.72 -26.86 -10.00
N ARG A 351 -22.99 -25.83 -10.44
CA ARG A 351 -23.52 -24.46 -10.47
C ARG A 351 -24.69 -24.28 -11.44
N GLN A 352 -24.96 -25.22 -12.35
CA GLN A 352 -26.11 -25.14 -13.25
C GLN A 352 -27.42 -25.65 -12.63
N ARG A 353 -27.37 -26.37 -11.50
CA ARG A 353 -28.52 -27.15 -11.00
C ARG A 353 -29.01 -26.83 -9.59
N PHE A 354 -28.25 -26.10 -8.77
CA PHE A 354 -28.70 -25.80 -7.41
C PHE A 354 -29.91 -24.84 -7.38
N THR A 355 -30.79 -25.08 -6.41
CA THR A 355 -31.99 -24.28 -6.12
C THR A 355 -31.65 -22.97 -5.38
N ASP A 356 -32.61 -22.04 -5.25
CA ASP A 356 -32.42 -20.83 -4.43
C ASP A 356 -32.34 -21.18 -2.93
N GLU A 357 -32.93 -22.31 -2.54
CA GLU A 357 -32.89 -22.90 -1.19
C GLU A 357 -31.50 -23.46 -0.88
N GLU A 358 -30.94 -24.32 -1.73
CA GLU A 358 -29.55 -24.79 -1.59
C GLU A 358 -28.56 -23.62 -1.64
N LEU A 359 -28.80 -22.61 -2.49
CA LEU A 359 -27.99 -21.39 -2.53
C LEU A 359 -28.06 -20.61 -1.20
N LYS A 360 -29.22 -20.52 -0.55
CA LYS A 360 -29.35 -19.92 0.80
C LYS A 360 -28.55 -20.69 1.84
N GLU A 361 -28.59 -22.03 1.84
CA GLU A 361 -27.79 -22.83 2.78
C GLU A 361 -26.28 -22.65 2.55
N LEU A 362 -25.83 -22.83 1.30
CA LEU A 362 -24.43 -22.74 0.91
C LEU A 362 -23.87 -21.32 1.15
N TYR A 363 -24.61 -20.27 0.78
CA TYR A 363 -24.21 -18.90 1.05
C TYR A 363 -24.28 -18.56 2.55
N GLY A 364 -25.22 -19.16 3.29
CA GLY A 364 -25.28 -19.09 4.75
C GLY A 364 -24.00 -19.61 5.43
N LEU A 365 -23.45 -20.74 4.96
CA LEU A 365 -22.15 -21.23 5.41
C LEU A 365 -21.00 -20.25 5.11
N LEU A 366 -21.02 -19.56 3.96
CA LEU A 366 -20.01 -18.56 3.59
C LEU A 366 -20.07 -17.32 4.48
N ARG A 367 -21.28 -16.86 4.83
CA ARG A 367 -21.51 -15.72 5.73
C ARG A 367 -21.01 -16.02 7.14
N ILE A 368 -21.09 -17.27 7.60
CA ILE A 368 -20.63 -17.65 8.94
C ILE A 368 -19.10 -17.59 9.04
N GLY A 369 -18.63 -16.53 9.68
CA GLY A 369 -17.24 -16.38 10.09
C GLY A 369 -16.31 -15.79 9.04
N HIS A 370 -16.80 -15.30 7.89
CA HIS A 370 -16.03 -14.31 7.13
C HIS A 370 -16.01 -12.97 7.88
N TYR A 371 -14.95 -12.17 7.72
CA TYR A 371 -14.92 -10.81 8.26
C TYR A 371 -15.86 -9.88 7.46
N LYS A 372 -15.83 -10.04 6.13
CA LYS A 372 -16.67 -9.34 5.16
C LYS A 372 -17.12 -10.37 4.13
N THR A 373 -18.43 -10.59 3.98
CA THR A 373 -19.01 -11.13 2.75
C THR A 373 -19.65 -9.95 2.03
N LYS A 374 -19.06 -9.55 0.91
CA LYS A 374 -19.63 -8.51 0.05
C LYS A 374 -20.66 -9.17 -0.89
N PRO A 375 -21.76 -8.51 -1.25
CA PRO A 375 -22.60 -8.96 -2.35
C PRO A 375 -21.83 -9.15 -3.67
N SER A 376 -20.78 -8.36 -3.95
CA SER A 376 -19.89 -8.61 -5.10
C SER A 376 -19.23 -10.00 -5.11
N ASP A 377 -19.06 -10.62 -3.93
CA ASP A 377 -18.59 -12.01 -3.83
C ASP A 377 -19.62 -12.98 -4.45
N LEU A 378 -20.92 -12.71 -4.31
CA LEU A 378 -22.00 -13.54 -4.86
C LEU A 378 -21.96 -13.52 -6.40
N GLU A 379 -21.80 -12.36 -7.03
CA GLU A 379 -21.61 -12.26 -8.49
C GLU A 379 -20.42 -13.11 -8.95
N THR A 380 -19.30 -12.98 -8.23
CA THR A 380 -18.08 -13.73 -8.54
C THR A 380 -18.30 -15.23 -8.40
N PHE A 381 -18.98 -15.69 -7.35
CA PHE A 381 -19.16 -17.12 -7.12
C PHE A 381 -20.22 -17.76 -8.04
N LEU A 382 -21.23 -17.00 -8.48
CA LEU A 382 -22.29 -17.46 -9.39
C LEU A 382 -21.86 -17.46 -10.86
N ASP A 383 -21.22 -16.40 -11.35
CA ASP A 383 -21.05 -16.17 -12.79
C ASP A 383 -19.59 -16.17 -13.28
N ALA A 384 -18.59 -15.98 -12.42
CA ALA A 384 -17.20 -16.01 -12.89
C ALA A 384 -16.80 -17.40 -13.42
N LYS A 385 -16.00 -17.40 -14.49
CA LYS A 385 -15.37 -18.60 -15.07
C LYS A 385 -14.32 -19.14 -14.09
N GLY A 386 -14.00 -20.43 -14.19
CA GLY A 386 -12.98 -21.07 -13.34
C GLY A 386 -13.32 -21.22 -11.85
N ILE A 387 -14.52 -20.84 -11.39
CA ILE A 387 -14.92 -21.02 -9.98
C ILE A 387 -15.49 -22.43 -9.73
N ILE A 388 -14.81 -23.15 -8.83
CA ILE A 388 -15.12 -24.52 -8.41
C ILE A 388 -15.74 -24.49 -7.01
N TRP A 389 -16.92 -25.09 -6.87
CA TRP A 389 -17.62 -25.28 -5.60
C TRP A 389 -17.57 -26.74 -5.18
N LEU A 390 -17.13 -27.00 -3.96
CA LEU A 390 -17.19 -28.32 -3.32
C LEU A 390 -17.93 -28.17 -2.00
N SER A 391 -18.82 -29.11 -1.68
CA SER A 391 -19.56 -29.11 -0.42
C SER A 391 -19.33 -30.40 0.34
N LEU A 392 -19.11 -30.28 1.66
CA LEU A 392 -19.29 -31.39 2.58
C LEU A 392 -20.80 -31.51 2.85
N LYS A 393 -21.40 -32.62 2.45
CA LYS A 393 -22.83 -32.86 2.48
C LYS A 393 -23.17 -34.15 3.23
N HIS A 394 -24.29 -34.15 3.93
CA HIS A 394 -24.88 -35.34 4.54
C HIS A 394 -26.35 -35.38 4.12
N GLU A 395 -26.78 -36.45 3.46
CA GLU A 395 -28.10 -36.52 2.83
C GLU A 395 -28.33 -35.28 1.92
N ASN A 396 -29.37 -34.49 2.15
CA ASN A 396 -29.62 -33.24 1.44
C ASN A 396 -29.07 -31.98 2.16
N LYS A 397 -28.40 -32.12 3.30
CA LYS A 397 -27.94 -30.99 4.13
C LYS A 397 -26.51 -30.57 3.80
N HIS A 398 -26.32 -29.32 3.40
CA HIS A 398 -24.97 -28.76 3.17
C HIS A 398 -24.34 -28.30 4.50
N VAL A 399 -23.28 -28.98 4.94
CA VAL A 399 -22.66 -28.77 6.26
C VAL A 399 -21.24 -28.18 6.20
N GLY A 400 -20.64 -28.15 5.02
CA GLY A 400 -19.39 -27.44 4.74
C GLY A 400 -19.26 -27.07 3.26
N ILE A 401 -18.38 -26.12 2.97
CA ILE A 401 -18.17 -25.58 1.62
C ILE A 401 -16.72 -25.12 1.43
N THR A 402 -16.17 -25.38 0.24
CA THR A 402 -15.01 -24.67 -0.29
C THR A 402 -15.31 -24.07 -1.65
N ILE A 403 -14.86 -22.83 -1.86
CA ILE A 403 -14.89 -22.16 -3.16
C ILE A 403 -13.46 -21.83 -3.55
N SER A 404 -13.06 -22.30 -4.72
CA SER A 404 -11.75 -22.03 -5.32
C SER A 404 -11.92 -21.39 -6.69
N GLY A 405 -10.98 -20.54 -7.10
CA GLY A 405 -10.98 -19.91 -8.42
C GLY A 405 -9.65 -20.15 -9.13
N ILE A 406 -9.71 -20.40 -10.44
CA ILE A 406 -8.52 -20.41 -11.30
C ILE A 406 -8.15 -18.95 -11.61
N GLU A 407 -6.87 -18.62 -11.40
CA GLU A 407 -6.26 -17.35 -11.77
C GLU A 407 -5.26 -17.63 -12.89
N GLU A 408 -5.53 -17.09 -14.07
CA GLU A 408 -4.75 -17.35 -15.28
C GLU A 408 -3.47 -16.49 -15.31
N PRO A 409 -2.39 -16.92 -15.99
CA PRO A 409 -1.18 -16.13 -16.15
C PRO A 409 -1.44 -14.74 -16.75
N VAL A 410 -0.58 -13.77 -16.41
CA VAL A 410 -0.57 -12.45 -17.05
C VAL A 410 0.30 -12.54 -18.31
N GLU A 411 -0.32 -12.95 -19.42
CA GLU A 411 0.34 -13.17 -20.72
C GLU A 411 1.01 -11.90 -21.29
N ASP A 412 0.39 -10.74 -21.05
CA ASP A 412 0.87 -9.44 -21.50
C ASP A 412 2.07 -9.00 -20.65
N VAL A 413 3.25 -8.99 -21.27
CA VAL A 413 4.53 -8.64 -20.64
C VAL A 413 4.52 -7.21 -20.08
N GLU A 414 3.91 -6.24 -20.77
CA GLU A 414 3.84 -4.86 -20.27
C GLU A 414 2.91 -4.78 -19.04
N LYS A 415 1.81 -5.52 -19.02
CA LYS A 415 0.95 -5.65 -17.82
C LYS A 415 1.63 -6.42 -16.69
N ALA A 416 2.42 -7.45 -16.98
CA ALA A 416 3.19 -8.19 -15.98
C ALA A 416 4.24 -7.30 -15.29
N HIS A 417 5.04 -6.57 -16.07
CA HIS A 417 5.98 -5.57 -15.56
C HIS A 417 5.25 -4.41 -14.86
N GLY A 418 4.14 -3.93 -15.42
CA GLY A 418 3.29 -2.91 -14.80
C GLY A 418 2.73 -3.34 -13.45
N LEU A 419 2.38 -4.62 -13.29
CA LEU A 419 1.89 -5.19 -12.05
C LEU A 419 3.00 -5.31 -11.00
N TRP A 420 4.16 -5.84 -11.39
CA TRP A 420 5.36 -5.92 -10.54
C TRP A 420 5.80 -4.52 -10.05
N LEU A 421 5.76 -3.51 -10.91
CA LEU A 421 6.04 -2.11 -10.57
C LEU A 421 4.89 -1.41 -9.81
N GLY A 422 3.76 -2.09 -9.55
CA GLY A 422 2.59 -1.51 -8.89
C GLY A 422 1.84 -0.43 -9.67
N ARG A 423 2.08 -0.31 -10.98
CA ARG A 423 1.50 0.69 -11.90
C ARG A 423 0.11 0.28 -12.42
N CYS A 424 -0.21 -1.00 -12.45
CA CYS A 424 -1.52 -1.50 -12.90
C CYS A 424 -2.07 -2.59 -11.95
N GLN A 425 -3.30 -3.03 -12.21
CA GLN A 425 -3.95 -4.13 -11.50
C GLN A 425 -4.64 -5.05 -12.51
N VAL A 426 -4.60 -6.36 -12.26
CA VAL A 426 -5.25 -7.38 -13.09
C VAL A 426 -6.46 -7.91 -12.33
N PRO A 427 -7.70 -7.72 -12.82
CA PRO A 427 -8.89 -8.23 -12.16
C PRO A 427 -8.81 -9.74 -11.91
N GLN A 428 -9.31 -10.19 -10.75
CA GLN A 428 -9.43 -11.59 -10.34
C GLN A 428 -8.11 -12.38 -10.10
N ASN A 429 -6.93 -11.79 -10.31
CA ASN A 429 -5.62 -12.47 -10.17
C ASN A 429 -4.88 -12.15 -8.85
N LEU A 430 -5.55 -12.26 -7.70
CA LEU A 430 -5.01 -11.79 -6.41
C LEU A 430 -3.67 -12.43 -6.02
N THR A 431 -3.44 -13.71 -6.37
CA THR A 431 -2.20 -14.43 -6.03
C THR A 431 -1.02 -13.82 -6.77
N ALA A 432 -1.11 -13.74 -8.10
CA ALA A 432 -0.11 -13.11 -8.95
C ALA A 432 0.12 -11.65 -8.55
N GLN A 433 -0.94 -10.88 -8.28
CA GLN A 433 -0.81 -9.49 -7.85
C GLN A 433 -0.04 -9.35 -6.53
N THR A 434 -0.37 -10.16 -5.51
CA THR A 434 0.30 -10.10 -4.20
C THR A 434 1.77 -10.52 -4.31
N LEU A 435 2.06 -11.61 -5.04
CA LEU A 435 3.41 -12.16 -5.11
C LEU A 435 4.34 -11.35 -6.04
N SER A 436 3.80 -10.74 -7.10
CA SER A 436 4.60 -9.86 -7.96
C SER A 436 4.79 -8.48 -7.37
N ARG A 437 3.73 -7.81 -6.92
CA ARG A 437 3.84 -6.44 -6.40
C ARG A 437 4.45 -6.39 -5.01
N ASP A 438 3.91 -7.17 -4.07
CA ASP A 438 4.20 -6.99 -2.64
C ASP A 438 5.35 -7.90 -2.18
N ALA A 439 5.47 -9.11 -2.76
CA ALA A 439 6.63 -9.99 -2.54
C ALA A 439 7.78 -9.75 -3.55
N GLY A 440 7.53 -9.03 -4.65
CA GLY A 440 8.57 -8.56 -5.57
C GLY A 440 9.02 -9.54 -6.66
N SER A 441 8.29 -10.63 -6.93
CA SER A 441 8.67 -11.64 -7.94
C SER A 441 7.87 -11.50 -9.24
N LEU A 442 8.54 -11.08 -10.32
CA LEU A 442 7.93 -10.98 -11.65
C LEU A 442 7.48 -12.36 -12.18
N GLU A 443 8.23 -13.41 -11.86
CA GLU A 443 7.93 -14.80 -12.23
C GLU A 443 6.56 -15.25 -11.70
N ALA A 444 6.14 -14.70 -10.56
CA ALA A 444 4.84 -15.02 -9.97
C ALA A 444 3.63 -14.60 -10.83
N SER A 445 3.78 -13.69 -11.80
CA SER A 445 2.70 -13.34 -12.72
C SER A 445 2.59 -14.28 -13.93
N GLN A 446 3.59 -15.14 -14.15
CA GLN A 446 3.68 -16.07 -15.29
C GLN A 446 3.06 -17.44 -14.98
N LEU A 447 2.72 -17.72 -13.72
CA LEU A 447 2.18 -19.01 -13.29
C LEU A 447 0.65 -18.99 -13.19
N ARG A 448 0.04 -20.15 -13.40
CA ARG A 448 -1.40 -20.39 -13.26
C ARG A 448 -1.74 -20.92 -11.87
N TYR A 449 -2.63 -20.26 -11.14
CA TYR A 449 -2.96 -20.64 -9.76
C TYR A 449 -4.38 -21.17 -9.64
N CYS A 450 -4.61 -22.14 -8.74
CA CYS A 450 -5.94 -22.34 -8.17
C CYS A 450 -5.97 -21.77 -6.75
N ARG A 451 -6.59 -20.60 -6.57
CA ARG A 451 -6.70 -19.97 -5.25
C ARG A 451 -7.94 -20.46 -4.52
N MET A 452 -7.76 -21.08 -3.35
CA MET A 452 -8.86 -21.34 -2.42
C MET A 452 -9.32 -20.02 -1.79
N MET A 453 -10.51 -19.57 -2.17
CA MET A 453 -11.06 -18.26 -1.82
C MET A 453 -11.89 -18.27 -0.53
N ARG A 454 -12.58 -19.39 -0.29
CA ARG A 454 -13.47 -19.62 0.85
C ARG A 454 -13.36 -21.08 1.30
N TRP A 455 -13.30 -21.32 2.60
CA TRP A 455 -13.37 -22.65 3.24
C TRP A 455 -14.14 -22.50 4.54
N ARG A 456 -15.29 -23.16 4.67
CA ARG A 456 -16.20 -23.03 5.83
C ARG A 456 -16.82 -24.36 6.20
N LEU A 457 -17.01 -24.54 7.50
CA LEU A 457 -17.66 -25.68 8.13
C LEU A 457 -18.71 -25.15 9.11
N HIS A 458 -19.85 -25.83 9.19
CA HIS A 458 -20.91 -25.53 10.14
C HIS A 458 -20.37 -25.41 11.59
N PRO A 459 -20.68 -24.35 12.36
CA PRO A 459 -20.09 -24.12 13.69
C PRO A 459 -20.27 -25.27 14.68
N ALA A 460 -21.42 -25.96 14.64
CA ALA A 460 -21.72 -27.07 15.55
C ALA A 460 -20.90 -28.35 15.27
N LEU A 461 -20.17 -28.41 14.15
CA LEU A 461 -19.33 -29.56 13.76
C LEU A 461 -17.82 -29.32 13.99
N ARG A 462 -17.47 -28.21 14.67
CA ARG A 462 -16.07 -27.95 15.08
C ARG A 462 -15.64 -28.97 16.13
N GLY A 463 -14.39 -29.42 16.05
CA GLY A 463 -13.82 -30.46 16.92
C GLY A 463 -13.85 -31.87 16.32
N TYR A 464 -14.79 -32.16 15.40
CA TYR A 464 -14.95 -33.47 14.77
C TYR A 464 -13.99 -33.79 13.60
N GLY A 465 -12.92 -33.00 13.40
CA GLY A 465 -11.97 -33.17 12.29
C GLY A 465 -12.50 -32.86 10.87
N LEU A 466 -13.82 -32.69 10.69
CA LEU A 466 -14.44 -32.57 9.36
C LEU A 466 -13.94 -31.41 8.50
N GLY A 467 -13.44 -30.33 9.13
CA GLY A 467 -12.83 -29.21 8.41
C GLY A 467 -11.48 -29.58 7.77
N GLU A 468 -10.67 -30.41 8.45
CA GLU A 468 -9.41 -30.94 7.93
C GLU A 468 -9.71 -31.94 6.81
N ARG A 469 -10.69 -32.85 7.00
CA ARG A 469 -11.20 -33.75 5.94
C ARG A 469 -11.69 -32.99 4.71
N LEU A 470 -12.48 -31.92 4.89
CA LEU A 470 -12.95 -31.07 3.79
C LEU A 470 -11.78 -30.39 3.07
N LEU A 471 -10.80 -29.85 3.79
CA LEU A 471 -9.63 -29.23 3.17
C LEU A 471 -8.82 -30.25 2.36
N GLU A 472 -8.54 -31.42 2.94
CA GLU A 472 -7.78 -32.50 2.30
C GLU A 472 -8.49 -33.01 1.04
N GLN A 473 -9.78 -33.35 1.13
CA GLN A 473 -10.57 -33.82 -0.02
C GLN A 473 -10.72 -32.74 -1.09
N SER A 474 -10.89 -31.46 -0.71
CA SER A 474 -10.84 -30.35 -1.67
C SER A 474 -9.47 -30.24 -2.35
N LEU A 475 -8.36 -30.36 -1.61
CA LEU A 475 -7.01 -30.33 -2.19
C LEU A 475 -6.73 -31.53 -3.11
N VAL A 476 -7.35 -32.69 -2.86
CA VAL A 476 -7.34 -33.84 -3.77
C VAL A 476 -8.13 -33.54 -5.05
N HIS A 477 -9.35 -33.01 -4.94
CA HIS A 477 -10.13 -32.62 -6.13
C HIS A 477 -9.41 -31.56 -6.97
N LEU A 478 -8.72 -30.61 -6.34
CA LEU A 478 -7.92 -29.59 -7.03
C LEU A 478 -6.63 -30.14 -7.68
N LYS A 479 -6.21 -31.40 -7.43
CA LYS A 479 -5.09 -32.02 -8.17
C LYS A 479 -5.44 -32.31 -9.63
N SER A 480 -6.72 -32.42 -9.99
CA SER A 480 -7.15 -32.65 -11.38
C SER A 480 -7.17 -31.39 -12.24
N GLN A 481 -6.84 -30.24 -11.66
CA GLN A 481 -6.78 -28.96 -12.37
C GLN A 481 -5.35 -28.73 -12.87
N GLU A 482 -5.21 -28.34 -14.13
CA GLU A 482 -3.94 -28.01 -14.77
C GLU A 482 -3.41 -26.67 -14.27
N VAL A 483 -2.88 -26.62 -13.04
CA VAL A 483 -2.37 -25.41 -12.38
C VAL A 483 -0.96 -25.61 -11.81
N ASP A 484 -0.15 -24.57 -11.85
CA ASP A 484 1.22 -24.57 -11.32
C ASP A 484 1.25 -24.69 -9.79
N ALA A 485 0.31 -24.06 -9.10
CA ALA A 485 0.18 -24.14 -7.65
C ALA A 485 -1.26 -23.97 -7.16
N VAL A 486 -1.58 -24.58 -6.03
CA VAL A 486 -2.76 -24.21 -5.23
C VAL A 486 -2.36 -23.12 -4.25
N ALA A 487 -3.10 -22.02 -4.20
CA ALA A 487 -2.81 -20.85 -3.38
C ALA A 487 -3.89 -20.61 -2.32
N ALA A 488 -3.52 -19.98 -1.20
CA ALA A 488 -4.48 -19.43 -0.25
C ALA A 488 -3.91 -18.20 0.48
N HIS A 489 -4.79 -17.26 0.83
CA HIS A 489 -4.44 -16.08 1.62
C HIS A 489 -5.39 -15.98 2.83
N PHE A 490 -4.84 -15.84 4.03
CA PHE A 490 -5.64 -15.83 5.27
C PHE A 490 -4.95 -15.09 6.42
N GLY A 491 -5.73 -14.66 7.41
CA GLY A 491 -5.23 -14.01 8.63
C GLY A 491 -4.32 -14.91 9.46
N ALA A 492 -3.16 -14.39 9.84
CA ALA A 492 -2.09 -15.08 10.54
C ALA A 492 -2.54 -15.59 11.91
N THR A 493 -2.91 -16.87 11.99
CA THR A 493 -3.24 -17.56 13.24
C THR A 493 -2.51 -18.88 13.32
N SER A 494 -1.96 -19.20 14.50
CA SER A 494 -1.13 -20.40 14.71
C SER A 494 -1.84 -21.70 14.26
N TRP A 495 -3.15 -21.81 14.50
CA TRP A 495 -3.96 -22.97 14.11
C TRP A 495 -4.12 -23.09 12.58
N LEU A 496 -4.49 -22.02 11.89
CA LEU A 496 -4.72 -22.09 10.44
C LEU A 496 -3.40 -22.28 9.68
N MET A 497 -2.31 -21.67 10.16
CA MET A 497 -0.96 -21.92 9.64
C MET A 497 -0.58 -23.41 9.78
N LYS A 498 -0.74 -24.00 10.97
CA LYS A 498 -0.49 -25.45 11.19
C LYS A 498 -1.30 -26.33 10.26
N LEU A 499 -2.58 -26.01 10.07
CA LEU A 499 -3.48 -26.77 9.18
C LEU A 499 -2.94 -26.78 7.74
N TRP A 500 -2.62 -25.61 7.18
CA TRP A 500 -2.08 -25.52 5.81
C TRP A 500 -0.69 -26.15 5.67
N LEU A 501 0.21 -25.95 6.64
CA LEU A 501 1.56 -26.54 6.64
C LEU A 501 1.51 -28.09 6.65
N ARG A 502 0.56 -28.70 7.39
CA ARG A 502 0.34 -30.16 7.37
C ARG A 502 -0.09 -30.69 6.00
N GLN A 503 -0.85 -29.90 5.26
CA GLN A 503 -1.30 -30.22 3.89
C GLN A 503 -0.20 -29.98 2.84
N GLY A 504 1.05 -29.77 3.26
CA GLY A 504 2.21 -29.56 2.40
C GLY A 504 2.38 -28.12 1.88
N ALA A 505 1.52 -27.19 2.28
CA ALA A 505 1.62 -25.80 1.85
C ALA A 505 2.86 -25.12 2.44
N GLN A 506 3.43 -24.20 1.67
CA GLN A 506 4.62 -23.44 2.02
C GLN A 506 4.24 -21.97 2.20
N ILE A 507 4.62 -21.38 3.35
CA ILE A 507 4.46 -19.93 3.57
C ILE A 507 5.46 -19.20 2.68
N VAL A 508 4.98 -18.29 1.83
CA VAL A 508 5.82 -17.53 0.88
C VAL A 508 5.81 -16.02 1.12
N PHE A 509 4.77 -15.47 1.74
CA PHE A 509 4.64 -14.03 1.98
C PHE A 509 3.79 -13.72 3.22
N VAL A 510 4.07 -12.59 3.87
CA VAL A 510 3.33 -12.05 5.02
C VAL A 510 3.12 -10.55 4.80
N SER A 511 1.88 -10.05 4.89
CA SER A 511 1.58 -8.64 4.64
C SER A 511 2.11 -7.74 5.75
N HIS A 512 2.80 -6.67 5.37
CA HIS A 512 3.35 -5.67 6.30
C HIS A 512 2.26 -4.89 7.04
N GLY A 513 1.09 -4.68 6.42
CA GLY A 513 -0.09 -4.13 7.09
C GLY A 513 -0.93 -5.22 7.74
N CYS A 514 -1.47 -4.93 8.92
CA CYS A 514 -2.64 -5.62 9.44
C CYS A 514 -3.89 -5.21 8.67
N ASP A 515 -4.73 -6.20 8.35
CA ASP A 515 -6.08 -6.01 7.84
C ASP A 515 -6.90 -5.18 8.87
N PRO A 516 -7.59 -4.07 8.50
CA PRO A 516 -8.08 -3.05 9.46
C PRO A 516 -9.09 -3.38 10.57
N SER A 517 -10.12 -4.21 10.42
CA SER A 517 -10.13 -5.49 9.72
C SER A 517 -10.45 -6.60 10.73
N SER A 518 -9.89 -7.78 10.47
CA SER A 518 -9.54 -8.78 11.49
C SER A 518 -8.51 -8.30 12.54
N GLY A 519 -7.71 -7.27 12.24
CA GLY A 519 -6.57 -6.86 13.06
C GLY A 519 -5.39 -7.86 12.98
N GLN A 520 -5.24 -8.56 11.85
CA GLN A 520 -4.21 -9.57 11.62
C GLN A 520 -3.44 -9.31 10.32
N HIS A 521 -2.17 -9.68 10.28
CA HIS A 521 -1.43 -9.78 9.01
C HIS A 521 -2.02 -10.90 8.16
N SER A 522 -2.06 -10.71 6.85
CA SER A 522 -2.37 -11.76 5.88
C SER A 522 -1.12 -12.61 5.60
N ILE A 523 -1.30 -13.92 5.48
CA ILE A 523 -0.27 -14.86 5.05
C ILE A 523 -0.68 -15.46 3.72
N SER A 524 0.24 -15.49 2.76
CA SER A 524 0.10 -16.23 1.50
C SER A 524 0.82 -17.57 1.60
N VAL A 525 0.12 -18.65 1.26
CA VAL A 525 0.69 -20.00 1.15
C VAL A 525 0.51 -20.57 -0.25
N LEU A 526 1.47 -21.38 -0.70
CA LEU A 526 1.43 -22.11 -1.96
C LEU A 526 1.68 -23.61 -1.74
N ILE A 527 0.93 -24.45 -2.44
CA ILE A 527 1.23 -25.88 -2.65
C ILE A 527 1.68 -26.02 -4.11
N PRO A 528 2.99 -26.03 -4.39
CA PRO A 528 3.49 -26.08 -5.76
C PRO A 528 3.25 -27.47 -6.38
N ARG A 529 2.86 -27.50 -7.66
CA ARG A 529 2.67 -28.70 -8.47
C ARG A 529 3.78 -28.85 -9.50
N THR A 530 4.07 -27.80 -10.27
CA THR A 530 5.14 -27.75 -11.29
C THR A 530 6.50 -27.39 -10.67
N GLU A 531 7.61 -27.64 -11.38
CA GLU A 531 8.94 -27.26 -10.89
C GLU A 531 9.13 -25.73 -10.87
N ALA A 532 8.54 -25.00 -11.83
CA ALA A 532 8.54 -23.53 -11.82
C ALA A 532 7.93 -22.98 -10.52
N ALA A 533 6.78 -23.51 -10.08
CA ALA A 533 6.20 -23.15 -8.79
C ALA A 533 7.08 -23.53 -7.59
N ARG A 534 7.79 -24.68 -7.63
CA ARG A 534 8.74 -25.07 -6.58
C ARG A 534 9.94 -24.13 -6.51
N GLN A 535 10.43 -23.65 -7.65
CA GLN A 535 11.50 -22.65 -7.73
C GLN A 535 11.04 -21.30 -7.16
N LEU A 536 9.87 -20.81 -7.57
CA LEU A 536 9.25 -19.60 -7.02
C LEU A 536 9.13 -19.66 -5.48
N VAL A 537 8.58 -20.76 -4.95
CA VAL A 537 8.46 -20.98 -3.49
C VAL A 537 9.82 -20.91 -2.79
N LYS A 538 10.86 -21.57 -3.32
CA LYS A 538 12.22 -21.54 -2.75
C LYS A 538 12.78 -20.11 -2.73
N CYS A 539 12.60 -19.34 -3.80
CA CYS A 539 13.07 -17.96 -3.90
C CYS A 539 12.36 -17.04 -2.88
N LEU A 540 11.03 -17.08 -2.84
CA LEU A 540 10.23 -16.27 -1.91
C LEU A 540 10.51 -16.62 -0.43
N GLN A 541 10.62 -17.93 -0.09
CA GLN A 541 10.99 -18.36 1.26
C GLN A 541 12.39 -17.89 1.67
N LYS A 542 13.37 -17.93 0.75
CA LYS A 542 14.72 -17.42 1.00
C LYS A 542 14.72 -15.92 1.25
N GLN A 543 13.99 -15.13 0.46
CA GLN A 543 13.83 -13.69 0.64
C GLN A 543 13.20 -13.35 2.00
N LEU A 544 12.06 -13.98 2.31
CA LEU A 544 11.36 -13.80 3.58
C LEU A 544 12.23 -14.20 4.78
N ALA A 545 12.98 -15.31 4.69
CA ALA A 545 13.90 -15.75 5.75
C ALA A 545 15.10 -14.82 5.96
N MET A 546 15.54 -14.07 4.95
CA MET A 546 16.58 -13.04 5.10
C MET A 546 16.04 -11.80 5.83
N GLN A 547 14.83 -11.38 5.51
CA GLN A 547 14.20 -10.14 6.02
C GLN A 547 13.49 -10.32 7.38
N ILE A 548 13.18 -11.56 7.78
CA ILE A 548 12.27 -11.86 8.91
C ILE A 548 12.58 -11.12 10.23
N PHE A 549 13.85 -10.89 10.56
CA PHE A 549 14.24 -10.21 11.81
C PHE A 549 14.01 -8.70 11.78
N GLU A 550 14.07 -8.08 10.61
CA GLU A 550 13.74 -6.66 10.41
C GLU A 550 12.22 -6.49 10.35
N LEU A 551 11.53 -7.41 9.67
CA LEU A 551 10.08 -7.46 9.62
C LEU A 551 9.48 -7.61 11.02
N LEU A 552 9.94 -8.58 11.83
CA LEU A 552 9.48 -8.75 13.21
C LEU A 552 9.79 -7.56 14.12
N ALA A 553 10.89 -6.84 13.89
CA ALA A 553 11.25 -5.64 14.64
C ALA A 553 10.46 -4.38 14.23
N GLY A 554 9.86 -4.39 13.04
CA GLY A 554 9.10 -3.26 12.47
C GLY A 554 7.69 -3.68 12.04
N PRO A 555 7.40 -3.89 10.74
CA PRO A 555 6.05 -4.13 10.24
C PRO A 555 5.25 -5.28 10.87
N LEU A 556 5.91 -6.33 11.38
CA LEU A 556 5.28 -7.50 12.00
C LEU A 556 5.44 -7.49 13.53
N ALA A 557 5.74 -6.33 14.13
CA ALA A 557 5.93 -6.20 15.56
C ALA A 557 4.65 -6.46 16.36
N ASP A 558 3.46 -6.23 15.80
CA ASP A 558 2.15 -6.50 16.41
C ASP A 558 1.63 -7.93 16.20
N MET A 559 2.25 -8.71 15.30
CA MET A 559 1.91 -10.11 15.04
C MET A 559 1.83 -10.98 16.32
N GLU A 560 0.86 -11.89 16.37
CA GLU A 560 0.63 -12.79 17.50
C GLU A 560 1.83 -13.72 17.74
N LYS A 561 2.26 -13.86 19.01
CA LYS A 561 3.44 -14.64 19.41
C LYS A 561 3.43 -16.09 18.90
N ASP A 562 2.28 -16.76 18.97
CA ASP A 562 2.12 -18.12 18.48
C ASP A 562 2.09 -18.23 16.95
N ALA A 563 1.72 -17.15 16.24
CA ALA A 563 1.82 -17.09 14.78
C ALA A 563 3.28 -16.82 14.34
N VAL A 564 4.01 -15.96 15.05
CA VAL A 564 5.46 -15.77 14.87
C VAL A 564 6.21 -17.09 15.04
N LYS A 565 5.87 -17.90 16.05
CA LYS A 565 6.49 -19.22 16.27
C LYS A 565 6.31 -20.15 15.07
N GLU A 566 5.11 -20.25 14.50
CA GLU A 566 4.86 -21.12 13.34
C GLU A 566 5.46 -20.55 12.04
N LEU A 567 5.54 -19.22 11.89
CA LEU A 567 6.26 -18.58 10.78
C LEU A 567 7.75 -18.93 10.82
N LEU A 568 8.40 -18.81 11.98
CA LEU A 568 9.82 -19.14 12.15
C LEU A 568 10.12 -20.63 11.93
N LYS A 569 9.20 -21.53 12.29
CA LYS A 569 9.30 -22.97 11.99
C LYS A 569 9.25 -23.28 10.50
N ALA A 570 8.42 -22.56 9.74
CA ALA A 570 8.26 -22.77 8.31
C ALA A 570 9.41 -22.21 7.45
N LEU A 571 10.22 -21.29 7.99
CA LEU A 571 11.25 -20.59 7.22
C LEU A 571 12.65 -21.23 7.32
N PRO A 572 13.42 -21.30 6.22
CA PRO A 572 14.80 -21.79 6.21
C PRO A 572 15.79 -20.74 6.75
N ILE A 573 15.72 -20.47 8.06
CA ILE A 573 16.54 -19.44 8.73
C ILE A 573 18.03 -19.86 8.73
N PRO A 574 18.95 -19.07 8.12
CA PRO A 574 20.35 -19.46 8.00
C PRO A 574 21.10 -19.38 9.33
N LEU A 575 21.89 -20.43 9.62
CA LEU A 575 22.81 -20.46 10.74
C LEU A 575 24.00 -19.52 10.49
N THR A 576 24.43 -18.81 11.53
CA THR A 576 25.73 -18.12 11.52
C THR A 576 26.54 -18.55 12.74
N SER A 577 27.70 -19.16 12.49
CA SER A 577 28.67 -19.56 13.51
C SER A 577 29.27 -18.31 14.16
N SER A 578 28.67 -17.90 15.27
CA SER A 578 29.13 -16.79 16.08
C SER A 578 29.42 -17.26 17.50
N SER A 579 30.56 -16.85 18.05
CA SER A 579 30.86 -16.96 19.49
C SER A 579 30.08 -15.92 20.31
N ASP A 580 29.37 -15.00 19.65
CA ASP A 580 28.62 -13.92 20.27
C ASP A 580 27.64 -14.41 21.36
N PRO A 581 26.82 -15.48 21.16
CA PRO A 581 25.93 -15.97 22.21
C PRO A 581 26.66 -16.59 23.40
N TRP A 582 27.79 -17.28 23.18
CA TRP A 582 28.64 -17.79 24.26
C TRP A 582 29.24 -16.64 25.09
N SER A 583 29.72 -15.59 24.41
CA SER A 583 30.27 -14.38 25.06
C SER A 583 29.23 -13.55 25.82
N PHE A 584 27.95 -13.73 25.52
CA PHE A 584 26.82 -13.14 26.24
C PHE A 584 26.37 -13.99 27.42
N ALA A 585 26.29 -15.31 27.25
CA ALA A 585 25.81 -16.24 28.28
C ALA A 585 26.83 -16.49 29.40
N PHE A 586 28.13 -16.47 29.07
CA PHE A 586 29.22 -16.81 29.99
C PHE A 586 30.29 -15.71 30.11
N GLY A 587 29.98 -14.49 29.65
CA GLY A 587 30.91 -13.36 29.65
C GLY A 587 30.21 -12.01 29.84
N ALA A 588 30.99 -10.95 30.00
CA ALA A 588 30.48 -9.61 30.33
C ALA A 588 29.90 -8.82 29.13
N ARG A 589 29.56 -9.48 28.01
CA ARG A 589 29.20 -8.79 26.77
C ARG A 589 27.73 -8.36 26.79
N ARG A 590 27.48 -7.06 26.55
CA ARG A 590 26.13 -6.47 26.64
C ARG A 590 25.18 -6.98 25.55
N LEU A 591 23.88 -7.02 25.88
CA LEU A 591 22.79 -7.44 24.98
C LEU A 591 22.80 -6.68 23.64
N SER A 592 23.06 -5.37 23.66
CA SER A 592 23.13 -4.52 22.47
C SER A 592 24.11 -5.04 21.41
N HIS A 593 25.27 -5.55 21.83
CA HIS A 593 26.32 -6.05 20.94
C HIS A 593 26.05 -7.47 20.43
N CYS A 594 25.16 -8.23 21.09
CA CYS A 594 24.86 -9.63 20.78
C CYS A 594 23.48 -9.83 20.16
N LYS A 595 22.64 -8.79 20.11
CA LYS A 595 21.21 -8.80 19.72
C LYS A 595 20.95 -9.58 18.42
N ALA A 596 21.72 -9.34 17.36
CA ALA A 596 21.55 -10.03 16.07
C ALA A 596 21.87 -11.53 16.12
N ALA A 597 22.92 -11.93 16.85
CA ALA A 597 23.28 -13.34 17.02
C ALA A 597 22.27 -14.07 17.92
N LEU A 598 21.84 -13.43 19.00
CA LEU A 598 20.83 -13.95 19.92
C LEU A 598 19.48 -14.14 19.23
N ARG A 599 19.07 -13.23 18.33
CA ARG A 599 17.86 -13.39 17.50
C ARG A 599 17.87 -14.68 16.67
N ARG A 600 18.98 -14.94 15.97
CA ARG A 600 19.14 -16.15 15.15
C ARG A 600 19.15 -17.41 16.01
N LEU A 601 19.81 -17.35 17.17
CA LEU A 601 19.79 -18.45 18.14
C LEU A 601 18.38 -18.72 18.68
N VAL A 602 17.64 -17.68 19.08
CA VAL A 602 16.25 -17.79 19.57
C VAL A 602 15.34 -18.37 18.49
N ALA A 603 15.39 -17.83 17.27
CA ALA A 603 14.60 -18.36 16.17
C ALA A 603 14.93 -19.84 15.90
N ARG A 604 16.21 -20.22 15.90
CA ARG A 604 16.61 -21.63 15.74
C ARG A 604 16.17 -22.51 16.91
N ALA A 605 16.22 -22.00 18.14
CA ALA A 605 15.72 -22.73 19.30
C ALA A 605 14.21 -23.02 19.15
N LEU A 606 13.42 -22.02 18.74
CA LEU A 606 11.97 -22.15 18.50
C LEU A 606 11.61 -23.08 17.32
N GLN A 607 12.55 -23.31 16.38
CA GLN A 607 12.44 -24.34 15.34
C GLN A 607 12.67 -25.76 15.87
N CYS A 608 13.47 -25.93 16.93
CA CYS A 608 13.79 -27.24 17.49
C CYS A 608 12.81 -27.63 18.59
N ASP A 609 12.21 -28.82 18.51
CA ASP A 609 11.25 -29.33 19.51
C ASP A 609 11.78 -29.39 20.96
N ARG A 610 13.10 -29.32 21.16
CA ARG A 610 13.73 -29.16 22.49
C ARG A 610 13.25 -27.92 23.24
N THR A 611 12.72 -26.88 22.58
CA THR A 611 12.10 -25.73 23.27
C THR A 611 10.76 -26.03 23.93
N ARG A 612 10.17 -27.23 23.76
CA ARG A 612 9.04 -27.68 24.59
C ARG A 612 9.35 -27.73 26.09
N GLN A 613 10.63 -27.66 26.49
CA GLN A 613 11.06 -27.63 27.88
C GLN A 613 11.14 -26.21 28.49
N LEU A 614 10.99 -25.14 27.69
CA LEU A 614 10.99 -23.77 28.23
C LEU A 614 9.63 -23.42 28.87
N PRO A 615 9.59 -22.85 30.08
CA PRO A 615 8.37 -22.27 30.64
C PRO A 615 7.76 -21.21 29.71
N SER A 616 6.44 -21.23 29.56
CA SER A 616 5.69 -20.31 28.66
C SER A 616 6.07 -18.82 28.83
N LYS A 617 6.40 -18.38 30.05
CA LYS A 617 6.83 -17.00 30.34
C LYS A 617 8.18 -16.64 29.70
N GLU A 618 9.13 -17.58 29.67
CA GLU A 618 10.46 -17.39 29.10
C GLU A 618 10.38 -17.36 27.58
N GLU A 619 9.63 -18.30 26.98
CA GLU A 619 9.32 -18.29 25.55
C GLU A 619 8.69 -16.96 25.12
N GLN A 620 7.70 -16.46 25.86
CA GLN A 620 7.08 -15.16 25.58
C GLN A 620 8.08 -14.00 25.66
N LEU A 621 9.09 -14.05 26.53
CA LEU A 621 10.12 -13.02 26.64
C LEU A 621 11.12 -13.09 25.49
N LEU A 622 11.50 -14.29 25.05
CA LEU A 622 12.34 -14.50 23.87
C LEU A 622 11.64 -14.03 22.57
N LEU A 623 10.34 -14.28 22.42
CA LEU A 623 9.55 -13.76 21.30
C LEU A 623 9.45 -12.21 21.32
N SER A 624 9.39 -11.60 22.51
CA SER A 624 9.46 -10.14 22.65
C SER A 624 10.83 -9.56 22.24
N LEU A 625 11.94 -10.29 22.42
CA LEU A 625 13.27 -9.89 21.92
C LEU A 625 13.37 -9.91 20.38
N LEU A 626 12.67 -10.84 19.73
CA LEU A 626 12.53 -10.83 18.27
C LEU A 626 11.77 -9.60 17.80
N GLN A 627 10.66 -9.26 18.47
CA GLN A 627 9.74 -8.18 18.07
C GLN A 627 10.09 -6.74 18.50
N GLU A 628 11.24 -6.51 19.15
CA GLU A 628 11.63 -5.20 19.73
C GLU A 628 10.62 -4.55 20.69
N LYS A 629 9.64 -5.32 21.16
CA LYS A 629 8.69 -4.84 22.16
C LYS A 629 9.48 -4.46 23.43
N PRO A 630 9.31 -3.24 23.96
CA PRO A 630 10.00 -2.83 25.17
C PRO A 630 9.69 -3.83 26.27
N LEU A 631 10.74 -4.36 26.91
CA LEU A 631 10.60 -5.26 28.05
C LEU A 631 10.01 -4.46 29.20
N ILE A 632 8.67 -4.46 29.29
CA ILE A 632 7.90 -3.70 30.28
C ILE A 632 8.53 -3.96 31.65
N GLU A 633 8.69 -2.91 32.45
CA GLU A 633 9.35 -2.98 33.76
C GLU A 633 8.74 -4.08 34.66
N ASN A 634 7.44 -4.36 34.48
CA ASN A 634 6.71 -5.44 35.14
C ASN A 634 7.19 -6.86 34.76
N HIS A 635 7.69 -7.08 33.54
CA HIS A 635 8.36 -8.34 33.15
C HIS A 635 9.75 -8.45 33.78
N LEU A 636 10.51 -7.35 33.87
CA LEU A 636 11.81 -7.32 34.54
C LEU A 636 11.69 -7.51 36.06
N ARG A 637 10.69 -6.89 36.71
CA ARG A 637 10.35 -7.11 38.13
C ARG A 637 9.90 -8.58 38.38
N LYS A 638 9.12 -9.18 37.47
CA LYS A 638 8.73 -10.61 37.57
C LYS A 638 9.87 -11.58 37.24
N ALA A 639 10.82 -11.22 36.37
CA ALA A 639 12.04 -11.98 36.15
C ALA A 639 12.97 -11.94 37.37
N ARG A 640 13.07 -10.78 38.06
CA ARG A 640 13.75 -10.69 39.37
C ARG A 640 13.12 -11.60 40.44
N ALA A 641 11.79 -11.76 40.43
CA ALA A 641 11.10 -12.71 41.30
C ALA A 641 11.35 -14.20 40.92
N LEU A 642 11.59 -14.52 39.64
CA LEU A 642 12.00 -15.87 39.22
C LEU A 642 13.44 -16.21 39.64
N THR A 643 14.35 -15.23 39.62
CA THR A 643 15.73 -15.42 40.10
C THR A 643 15.85 -15.62 41.61
N SER A 644 14.80 -15.37 42.40
CA SER A 644 14.79 -15.64 43.85
C SER A 644 14.55 -17.11 44.23
N HIS A 645 14.26 -17.98 43.26
CA HIS A 645 14.05 -19.43 43.47
C HIS A 645 15.14 -20.31 42.81
N LEU A 646 16.24 -19.72 42.32
CA LEU A 646 17.42 -20.48 41.88
C LEU A 646 18.32 -20.79 43.09
N PRO A 647 18.72 -22.06 43.34
CA PRO A 647 19.52 -22.40 44.51
C PRO A 647 20.92 -21.77 44.47
N THR A 648 21.19 -20.86 45.41
CA THR A 648 22.47 -20.64 46.14
C THR A 648 23.82 -20.74 45.40
N THR A 649 23.84 -20.53 44.08
CA THR A 649 25.07 -20.52 43.25
C THR A 649 25.37 -19.13 42.68
N LEU A 650 24.34 -18.33 42.38
CA LEU A 650 24.50 -16.91 42.01
C LEU A 650 24.82 -16.00 43.20
N SER A 651 24.66 -16.48 44.44
CA SER A 651 25.08 -15.75 45.64
C SER A 651 26.60 -15.58 45.73
N CYS A 652 27.39 -16.49 45.12
CA CYS A 652 28.85 -16.43 45.13
C CYS A 652 29.44 -15.45 44.11
N MET A 653 28.71 -15.08 43.05
CA MET A 653 29.19 -14.11 42.05
C MET A 653 28.97 -12.64 42.45
N ASN A 654 28.13 -12.37 43.45
CA ASN A 654 27.87 -11.02 43.94
C ASN A 654 28.83 -10.58 45.07
N LEU A 655 29.86 -11.38 45.39
CA LEU A 655 30.81 -11.12 46.48
C LEU A 655 32.24 -10.77 46.02
N SER A 656 32.50 -10.68 44.71
CA SER A 656 33.84 -10.36 44.16
C SER A 656 33.97 -8.91 43.64
N LEU A 657 33.31 -7.95 44.30
CA LEU A 657 33.49 -6.51 44.03
C LEU A 657 34.31 -5.78 45.12
N ARG A 658 34.84 -6.50 46.11
CA ARG A 658 35.89 -6.04 47.04
C ARG A 658 36.91 -7.17 47.23
N HIS A 659 38.15 -6.79 47.54
CA HIS A 659 39.35 -7.64 47.54
C HIS A 659 39.17 -9.04 48.13
N CYS A 660 39.69 -10.06 47.44
CA CYS A 660 40.79 -10.88 47.97
C CYS A 660 41.35 -11.86 46.93
N SER A 661 42.67 -12.07 47.00
CA SER A 661 43.37 -13.19 46.37
C SER A 661 42.98 -14.50 47.04
N LEU A 662 42.58 -15.52 46.26
CA LEU A 662 42.45 -16.89 46.74
C LEU A 662 43.13 -17.85 45.77
N GLY A 663 43.94 -18.76 46.33
CA GLY A 663 44.86 -19.62 45.60
C GLY A 663 44.28 -20.98 45.19
N ARG A 664 45.14 -22.00 45.21
CA ARG A 664 44.96 -23.31 44.54
C ARG A 664 43.76 -24.17 45.01
N ASP A 665 43.08 -23.81 46.09
CA ASP A 665 42.02 -24.64 46.68
C ASP A 665 40.68 -24.58 45.91
N GLY A 666 40.50 -23.60 45.01
CA GLY A 666 39.32 -23.53 44.13
C GLY A 666 39.21 -24.70 43.12
N GLU A 667 40.31 -25.41 42.86
CA GLU A 667 40.38 -26.42 41.79
C GLU A 667 39.79 -27.79 42.20
N GLN A 668 39.72 -28.09 43.50
CA GLN A 668 39.14 -29.35 43.98
C GLN A 668 37.59 -29.35 43.98
N ALA A 669 36.97 -28.19 44.17
CA ALA A 669 35.51 -28.05 44.25
C ALA A 669 34.76 -28.32 42.93
N LEU A 670 35.43 -28.20 41.78
CA LEU A 670 34.79 -28.30 40.46
C LEU A 670 34.80 -29.71 39.84
N ARG A 671 35.62 -30.63 40.35
CA ARG A 671 35.74 -32.01 39.83
C ARG A 671 34.44 -32.84 39.85
N PRO A 672 33.50 -32.70 40.81
CA PRO A 672 32.25 -33.46 40.81
C PRO A 672 31.29 -33.07 39.67
N LEU A 673 31.27 -31.80 39.26
CA LEU A 673 30.34 -31.29 38.24
C LEU A 673 30.69 -31.78 36.83
N ALA A 674 31.98 -31.88 36.50
CA ALA A 674 32.45 -32.35 35.20
C ALA A 674 32.01 -33.79 34.87
N ARG A 675 31.85 -34.66 35.89
CA ARG A 675 31.44 -36.06 35.69
C ARG A 675 29.99 -36.24 35.24
N ARG A 676 29.11 -35.22 35.36
CA ARG A 676 27.69 -35.31 34.98
C ARG A 676 27.39 -34.97 33.51
N TRP A 677 28.38 -34.56 32.71
CA TRP A 677 28.16 -34.09 31.32
C TRP A 677 28.97 -34.83 30.23
N ASN A 678 29.58 -35.97 30.55
CA ASN A 678 30.25 -36.82 29.54
C ASN A 678 29.26 -37.64 28.71
N ALA A 679 28.71 -37.00 27.67
CA ALA A 679 28.01 -37.66 26.55
C ALA A 679 28.28 -36.91 25.23
N VAL A 680 29.57 -36.74 24.89
CA VAL A 680 30.03 -36.17 23.61
C VAL A 680 31.00 -37.18 22.96
N PRO A 681 30.89 -37.50 21.66
CA PRO A 681 31.75 -38.48 21.01
C PRO A 681 33.25 -38.13 21.08
N HIS A 682 34.09 -39.13 21.35
CA HIS A 682 35.54 -39.01 21.59
C HIS A 682 36.38 -38.43 20.42
N SER A 683 35.79 -38.17 19.25
CA SER A 683 36.50 -37.62 18.08
C SER A 683 36.90 -36.15 18.21
N TRP A 684 36.26 -35.37 19.09
CA TRP A 684 36.57 -33.94 19.27
C TRP A 684 37.69 -33.64 20.27
N VAL A 685 38.00 -34.58 21.18
CA VAL A 685 39.01 -34.36 22.24
C VAL A 685 40.44 -34.32 21.68
N ARG A 686 40.75 -35.18 20.69
CA ARG A 686 42.11 -35.32 20.12
C ARG A 686 42.65 -34.11 19.35
N ILE A 687 41.82 -33.13 19.00
CA ILE A 687 42.26 -31.94 18.25
C ILE A 687 42.70 -30.81 19.20
N TYR A 688 42.24 -30.79 20.46
CA TYR A 688 42.58 -29.73 21.42
C TYR A 688 43.83 -30.02 22.28
N GLU A 689 44.26 -31.28 22.40
CA GLU A 689 45.40 -31.67 23.25
C GLU A 689 46.79 -31.36 22.67
N LYS A 690 46.90 -30.94 21.39
CA LYS A 690 48.22 -30.72 20.73
C LYS A 690 48.66 -29.27 20.55
N THR A 691 47.91 -28.28 21.03
CA THR A 691 48.17 -26.85 20.69
C THR A 691 48.24 -25.91 21.89
N ALA A 692 48.29 -26.42 23.13
CA ALA A 692 48.18 -25.63 24.36
C ALA A 692 49.41 -25.70 25.30
N VAL A 693 50.62 -25.91 24.76
CA VAL A 693 51.87 -26.07 25.56
C VAL A 693 52.98 -25.06 25.20
N SER A 694 52.73 -24.12 24.27
CA SER A 694 53.63 -22.98 24.04
C SER A 694 52.94 -21.64 24.33
N VAL A 695 53.74 -20.67 24.79
CA VAL A 695 53.34 -19.32 25.27
C VAL A 695 52.82 -19.25 26.73
N VAL A 696 53.66 -19.69 27.67
CA VAL A 696 53.81 -19.02 29.00
C VAL A 696 55.29 -18.97 29.38
N SER A 697 56.02 -17.97 28.89
CA SER A 697 57.25 -17.42 29.50
C SER A 697 57.89 -16.38 28.57
N ALA A 698 58.52 -15.36 29.15
CA ALA A 698 59.34 -14.32 28.50
C ALA A 698 58.61 -13.37 27.52
N SER A 699 58.87 -12.05 27.52
CA SER A 699 59.72 -11.23 28.41
C SER A 699 59.58 -9.73 28.06
N ILE A 700 60.07 -8.85 28.96
CA ILE A 700 60.35 -7.41 28.76
C ILE A 700 59.09 -6.51 28.70
N GLY A 701 58.96 -5.39 29.43
CA GLY A 701 59.84 -4.77 30.43
C GLY A 701 60.17 -3.30 30.11
N GLY A 702 59.71 -2.34 30.93
CA GLY A 702 60.16 -0.95 30.86
C GLY A 702 59.16 0.14 31.31
N ARG A 703 59.37 0.66 32.54
CA ARG A 703 59.25 2.07 33.04
C ARG A 703 57.98 2.89 32.63
N ALA A 704 57.14 3.40 33.53
CA ALA A 704 57.35 4.42 34.59
C ALA A 704 57.84 5.78 34.02
N PHE A 705 57.36 6.97 34.38
CA PHE A 705 56.62 7.53 35.54
C PHE A 705 55.55 8.54 35.00
N ASP A 706 54.42 8.85 35.66
CA ASP A 706 54.16 9.85 36.73
C ASP A 706 52.60 10.07 36.75
N ILE A 707 51.89 10.69 37.70
CA ILE A 707 52.10 11.20 39.07
C ILE A 707 50.73 11.11 39.82
N ALA A 708 50.67 11.34 41.14
CA ALA A 708 49.43 11.47 41.91
C ALA A 708 49.50 12.65 42.92
N VAL A 709 48.40 12.91 43.65
CA VAL A 709 48.25 13.95 44.72
C VAL A 709 48.08 15.38 44.12
N SER A 710 47.16 16.27 44.52
CA SER A 710 46.07 16.39 45.53
C SER A 710 45.04 17.43 44.98
N GLY A 711 43.85 17.69 45.54
CA GLY A 711 43.13 17.13 46.68
C GLY A 711 41.81 17.92 46.95
N ILE A 712 41.01 17.38 47.87
CA ILE A 712 40.18 18.07 48.89
C ILE A 712 39.05 19.03 48.45
N PHE A 713 37.92 18.91 49.16
CA PHE A 713 36.68 19.68 49.07
C PHE A 713 36.85 21.20 49.30
N GLY A 714 35.97 21.98 48.66
CA GLY A 714 35.76 23.42 48.88
C GLY A 714 34.84 23.99 47.79
N THR A 715 33.52 23.88 47.92
CA THR A 715 32.59 24.84 48.58
C THR A 715 32.05 25.93 47.64
N ASP A 716 30.74 26.06 47.72
CA ASP A 716 29.90 27.23 47.48
C ASP A 716 29.65 27.78 46.07
N SER A 717 28.36 27.72 45.76
CA SER A 717 27.66 28.55 44.79
C SER A 717 27.82 30.04 45.08
N GLU A 718 28.11 30.84 44.05
CA GLU A 718 27.48 32.16 43.93
C GLU A 718 27.53 32.75 42.50
N LYS A 719 26.54 33.59 42.21
CA LYS A 719 26.56 34.76 41.31
C LYS A 719 27.01 34.60 39.84
N GLY A 720 26.09 34.97 38.93
CA GLY A 720 26.43 36.10 38.04
C GLY A 720 26.04 36.03 36.55
N ARG A 721 24.80 36.42 36.25
CA ARG A 721 24.37 37.21 35.05
C ARG A 721 24.80 36.82 33.62
N ILE A 722 23.79 36.38 32.85
CA ILE A 722 23.31 36.84 31.51
C ILE A 722 24.15 37.87 30.68
N PRO A 723 24.00 37.93 29.33
CA PRO A 723 24.70 37.12 28.32
C PRO A 723 25.39 37.99 27.23
N LYS A 724 26.09 37.38 26.24
CA LYS A 724 25.95 37.74 24.80
C LYS A 724 26.74 36.85 23.82
N ARG A 725 26.15 36.69 22.64
CA ARG A 725 26.63 36.02 21.41
C ARG A 725 28.08 36.37 21.02
N LYS A 726 28.88 35.40 20.56
CA LYS A 726 29.21 35.22 19.12
C LYS A 726 30.08 33.97 18.82
N MET A 727 30.13 33.69 17.52
CA MET A 727 30.76 32.60 16.78
C MET A 727 32.29 32.40 16.98
N CYS A 728 32.74 31.25 16.46
CA CYS A 728 33.99 30.99 15.71
C CYS A 728 35.12 30.16 16.34
N LYS A 729 35.25 28.95 15.73
CA LYS A 729 36.47 28.36 15.13
C LYS A 729 37.51 27.62 16.00
N ALA A 730 37.75 26.39 15.54
CA ALA A 730 39.02 25.64 15.56
C ALA A 730 39.46 25.05 16.93
N SER A 731 40.15 23.90 17.03
CA SER A 731 40.75 23.01 16.02
C SER A 731 40.74 21.52 16.40
N LYS A 732 40.72 20.64 15.39
CA LYS A 732 41.33 19.29 15.28
C LYS A 732 41.90 18.61 16.55
N VAL A 733 41.44 17.37 16.82
CA VAL A 733 42.30 16.20 17.15
C VAL A 733 41.78 14.96 16.41
N ALA A 734 42.69 14.06 16.01
CA ALA A 734 42.62 13.03 14.98
C ALA A 734 41.60 11.87 15.12
N PHE A 735 41.37 11.20 13.99
CA PHE A 735 40.63 9.94 13.79
C PHE A 735 41.34 8.71 14.39
N SER A 736 40.56 7.64 14.69
CA SER A 736 40.94 6.28 14.28
C SER A 736 39.75 5.31 14.21
N ASN A 737 39.71 4.50 13.16
CA ASN A 737 38.73 3.41 12.93
C ASN A 737 39.16 2.10 13.65
N SER A 738 38.20 1.23 14.01
CA SER A 738 38.25 -0.20 13.65
C SER A 738 37.04 -1.01 14.16
N GLY A 739 36.55 -1.95 13.35
CA GLY A 739 35.52 -2.92 13.78
C GLY A 739 34.79 -3.62 12.62
N ALA A 740 34.18 -2.85 11.72
CA ALA A 740 33.31 -3.39 10.66
C ALA A 740 34.06 -4.09 9.50
N HIS A 741 35.21 -3.55 9.09
CA HIS A 741 35.85 -3.92 7.82
C HIS A 741 36.40 -5.36 7.75
N LYS A 742 36.77 -5.99 8.87
CA LYS A 742 37.35 -7.35 8.88
C LYS A 742 36.34 -8.47 8.53
N LYS A 743 35.03 -8.21 8.53
CA LYS A 743 34.00 -9.25 8.28
C LYS A 743 33.61 -9.41 6.81
N ILE A 744 33.62 -8.32 6.03
CA ILE A 744 33.27 -8.34 4.59
C ILE A 744 34.40 -8.97 3.77
N SER A 745 35.64 -8.53 4.00
CA SER A 745 36.87 -9.11 3.44
C SER A 745 36.95 -10.64 3.53
N LYS A 746 36.49 -11.23 4.64
CA LYS A 746 36.57 -12.68 4.88
C LYS A 746 35.46 -13.48 4.17
N MET A 747 34.44 -12.81 3.64
CA MET A 747 33.31 -13.46 2.96
C MET A 747 33.56 -13.63 1.45
N MET A 748 34.31 -12.72 0.82
CA MET A 748 34.73 -12.87 -0.60
C MET A 748 35.88 -13.85 -0.80
N LEU A 749 36.72 -14.06 0.23
CA LEU A 749 37.96 -14.85 0.13
C LEU A 749 37.78 -16.39 0.11
N ASN A 750 36.55 -16.89 0.28
CA ASN A 750 36.26 -18.33 0.39
C ASN A 750 35.81 -19.00 -0.93
N PHE A 751 35.73 -18.27 -2.05
CA PHE A 751 35.57 -18.88 -3.37
C PHE A 751 36.92 -19.02 -4.07
N ARG A 752 37.54 -20.19 -3.93
CA ARG A 752 38.56 -20.67 -4.89
C ARG A 752 37.91 -21.73 -5.78
N PRO A 753 38.09 -21.68 -7.11
CA PRO A 753 37.61 -22.73 -7.99
C PRO A 753 38.46 -23.99 -7.82
N GLY A 754 37.84 -25.06 -7.33
CA GLY A 754 38.33 -26.41 -7.59
C GLY A 754 38.06 -26.75 -9.05
N ALA A 755 39.05 -27.31 -9.75
CA ALA A 755 38.96 -27.52 -11.20
C ALA A 755 37.83 -28.50 -11.59
N VAL A 756 37.04 -28.14 -12.61
CA VAL A 756 36.73 -28.91 -13.83
C VAL A 756 35.70 -28.12 -14.67
N GLY A 757 35.99 -27.93 -15.97
CA GLY A 757 35.00 -27.93 -17.07
C GLY A 757 33.90 -26.84 -17.19
N SER A 758 34.08 -25.96 -18.19
CA SER A 758 33.05 -25.34 -19.04
C SER A 758 31.89 -24.48 -18.45
N THR A 759 31.94 -23.19 -18.82
CA THR A 759 30.80 -22.34 -19.27
C THR A 759 29.55 -22.21 -18.39
N SER A 760 29.60 -21.32 -17.39
CA SER A 760 28.58 -20.26 -17.18
C SER A 760 29.05 -19.26 -16.12
N SER A 761 28.94 -17.95 -16.40
CA SER A 761 29.24 -16.90 -15.40
C SER A 761 28.11 -16.86 -14.35
N PRO A 762 28.41 -16.71 -13.03
CA PRO A 762 27.39 -16.62 -11.98
C PRO A 762 26.43 -15.43 -12.09
N TRP A 763 26.69 -14.47 -12.98
CA TRP A 763 25.96 -13.21 -13.12
C TRP A 763 25.06 -13.14 -14.38
N SER A 764 24.75 -14.27 -15.01
CA SER A 764 23.73 -14.35 -16.07
C SER A 764 22.29 -14.09 -15.58
N PHE A 765 22.06 -14.04 -14.27
CA PHE A 765 20.75 -13.87 -13.64
C PHE A 765 20.10 -12.47 -13.75
N LEU A 766 20.79 -11.48 -14.34
CA LEU A 766 20.25 -10.14 -14.58
C LEU A 766 20.06 -9.91 -16.08
N ASP A 767 18.90 -10.35 -16.59
CA ASP A 767 18.46 -10.13 -17.96
C ASP A 767 17.91 -8.70 -18.15
N LEU A 768 18.74 -7.73 -17.76
CA LEU A 768 18.51 -6.29 -17.93
C LEU A 768 19.04 -5.86 -19.30
N THR A 769 18.36 -4.90 -19.94
CA THR A 769 18.84 -4.34 -21.20
C THR A 769 20.23 -3.71 -21.01
N SER A 770 21.10 -3.98 -21.99
CA SER A 770 22.55 -3.71 -21.95
C SER A 770 22.96 -2.37 -21.30
N PRO A 771 22.36 -1.20 -21.62
CA PRO A 771 22.78 0.07 -21.02
C PRO A 771 22.50 0.17 -19.51
N ILE A 772 21.39 -0.39 -19.04
CA ILE A 772 21.01 -0.35 -17.62
C ILE A 772 21.91 -1.27 -16.80
N ARG A 773 22.26 -2.43 -17.35
CA ARG A 773 23.21 -3.37 -16.77
C ARG A 773 24.60 -2.72 -16.61
N SER A 774 25.11 -2.08 -17.66
CA SER A 774 26.38 -1.33 -17.62
C SER A 774 26.35 -0.17 -16.60
N GLN A 775 25.24 0.60 -16.52
CA GLN A 775 25.12 1.69 -15.55
C GLN A 775 25.16 1.21 -14.10
N ILE A 776 24.44 0.13 -13.78
CA ILE A 776 24.40 -0.43 -12.43
C ILE A 776 25.78 -0.99 -12.05
N LEU A 777 26.44 -1.72 -12.95
CA LEU A 777 27.80 -2.22 -12.74
C LEU A 777 28.81 -1.07 -12.55
N PHE A 778 28.73 -0.01 -13.36
CA PHE A 778 29.61 1.16 -13.25
C PHE A 778 29.44 1.87 -11.90
N ASN A 779 28.20 2.12 -11.48
CA ASN A 779 27.93 2.74 -10.17
C ASN A 779 28.42 1.84 -9.02
N LEU A 780 28.15 0.52 -9.08
CA LEU A 780 28.58 -0.42 -8.04
C LEU A 780 30.11 -0.52 -7.92
N VAL A 781 30.82 -0.53 -9.06
CA VAL A 781 32.29 -0.53 -9.11
C VAL A 781 32.87 0.82 -8.68
N GLY A 782 32.23 1.92 -9.05
CA GLY A 782 32.58 3.28 -8.61
C GLY A 782 32.47 3.45 -7.10
N ASP A 783 31.33 3.07 -6.52
CA ASP A 783 31.12 3.10 -5.07
C ASP A 783 32.13 2.22 -4.33
N LEU A 784 32.40 1.00 -4.82
CA LEU A 784 33.41 0.10 -4.25
C LEU A 784 34.84 0.68 -4.33
N LEU A 785 35.19 1.36 -5.42
CA LEU A 785 36.50 2.00 -5.58
C LEU A 785 36.64 3.25 -4.71
N CYS A 786 35.63 4.12 -4.65
CA CYS A 786 35.58 5.27 -3.75
C CYS A 786 35.69 4.86 -2.27
N TYR A 787 34.99 3.78 -1.87
CA TYR A 787 35.11 3.22 -0.52
C TYR A 787 36.52 2.68 -0.21
N SER A 788 37.26 2.27 -1.25
CA SER A 788 38.63 1.76 -1.15
C SER A 788 39.71 2.87 -1.15
N GLY A 789 39.41 4.04 -1.73
CA GLY A 789 40.35 5.15 -1.87
C GLY A 789 40.56 6.00 -0.60
N ALA A 790 39.78 5.76 0.45
CA ALA A 790 39.72 6.63 1.64
C ALA A 790 40.19 5.97 2.96
N ASN A 791 40.78 4.76 2.93
CA ASN A 791 41.26 4.07 4.14
C ASN A 791 42.61 3.37 3.93
N GLU A 792 43.57 3.62 4.84
CA GLU A 792 44.89 2.98 4.89
C GLU A 792 44.80 1.50 5.32
N VAL A 793 44.39 0.60 4.41
CA VAL A 793 44.58 -0.85 4.59
C VAL A 793 45.04 -1.50 3.28
N ASN A 794 46.28 -1.17 2.88
CA ASN A 794 46.99 -1.94 1.85
C ASN A 794 47.20 -3.38 2.35
N ILE A 795 46.67 -4.35 1.58
CA ILE A 795 47.09 -5.77 1.41
C ILE A 795 45.91 -6.61 0.85
N GLN A 796 44.66 -6.31 1.21
CA GLN A 796 43.47 -7.02 0.67
C GLN A 796 42.90 -6.43 -0.64
N LEU A 797 43.47 -5.31 -1.11
CA LEU A 797 43.05 -4.65 -2.35
C LEU A 797 43.30 -5.47 -3.62
N SER A 798 44.16 -6.50 -3.61
CA SER A 798 44.45 -7.31 -4.80
C SER A 798 43.24 -8.08 -5.31
N ILE A 799 42.42 -8.64 -4.40
CA ILE A 799 41.22 -9.42 -4.72
C ILE A 799 40.07 -8.50 -5.12
N VAL A 800 39.84 -7.40 -4.39
CA VAL A 800 38.86 -6.40 -4.81
C VAL A 800 39.23 -5.83 -6.19
N ARG A 801 40.51 -5.56 -6.46
CA ARG A 801 41.01 -5.14 -7.78
C ARG A 801 41.03 -6.26 -8.83
N SER A 802 40.95 -7.54 -8.49
CA SER A 802 40.80 -8.63 -9.47
C SER A 802 39.33 -8.85 -9.80
N THR A 803 38.45 -8.89 -8.81
CA THR A 803 37.00 -9.00 -9.01
C THR A 803 36.42 -7.74 -9.67
N CYS A 804 36.91 -6.53 -9.35
CA CYS A 804 36.57 -5.32 -10.12
C CYS A 804 37.21 -5.28 -11.53
N ARG A 805 38.21 -6.13 -11.83
CA ARG A 805 38.67 -6.36 -13.21
C ARG A 805 37.73 -7.33 -13.92
N GLU A 806 37.46 -8.51 -13.35
CA GLU A 806 36.49 -9.48 -13.89
C GLU A 806 35.09 -8.88 -14.10
N LEU A 807 34.62 -7.99 -13.22
CA LEU A 807 33.35 -7.26 -13.38
C LEU A 807 33.42 -6.15 -14.43
N ARG A 808 34.59 -5.52 -14.63
CA ARG A 808 34.83 -4.55 -15.71
C ARG A 808 34.88 -5.25 -17.07
N ASP A 809 35.44 -6.46 -17.11
CA ASP A 809 35.46 -7.34 -18.28
C ASP A 809 34.09 -7.99 -18.56
N GLN A 810 33.10 -7.82 -17.66
CA GLN A 810 31.69 -8.25 -17.80
C GLN A 810 30.71 -7.09 -18.06
N ILE A 811 31.20 -5.86 -18.24
CA ILE A 811 30.41 -4.77 -18.84
C ILE A 811 30.22 -5.14 -20.32
N ASP A 812 28.97 -5.08 -20.81
CA ASP A 812 28.64 -5.52 -22.18
C ASP A 812 29.57 -4.87 -23.22
N GLU A 813 30.19 -5.68 -24.08
CA GLU A 813 31.11 -5.24 -25.14
C GLU A 813 30.47 -4.21 -26.11
N GLU A 814 29.15 -4.06 -26.07
CA GLU A 814 28.37 -3.18 -26.93
C GLU A 814 27.92 -1.87 -26.27
N CYS A 815 27.94 -1.71 -24.93
CA CYS A 815 27.43 -0.51 -24.25
C CYS A 815 28.28 -0.07 -23.05
N LEU A 816 28.87 1.13 -23.14
CA LEU A 816 29.64 1.77 -22.06
C LEU A 816 28.94 3.05 -21.56
N THR A 817 28.77 3.19 -20.25
CA THR A 817 28.55 4.50 -19.62
C THR A 817 29.79 4.93 -18.84
N PHE A 818 30.16 6.20 -18.99
CA PHE A 818 31.32 6.81 -18.32
C PHE A 818 30.90 8.10 -17.61
N ASN A 819 31.56 8.46 -16.51
CA ASN A 819 31.35 9.72 -15.82
C ASN A 819 32.69 10.43 -15.62
N TYR A 820 32.78 11.66 -16.11
CA TYR A 820 33.92 12.56 -15.99
C TYR A 820 33.68 13.55 -14.85
N ASP A 821 34.06 13.15 -13.64
CA ASP A 821 33.95 13.92 -12.40
C ASP A 821 35.35 14.21 -11.82
N ASP A 822 35.46 15.25 -11.00
CA ASP A 822 36.68 15.58 -10.25
C ASP A 822 36.99 14.50 -9.19
N ASN A 823 35.97 13.72 -8.78
CA ASN A 823 36.12 12.59 -7.86
C ASN A 823 36.53 11.27 -8.51
N CYS A 824 36.80 11.23 -9.83
CA CYS A 824 37.27 10.03 -10.54
C CYS A 824 38.75 9.68 -10.26
N GLY A 825 39.19 9.87 -9.02
CA GLY A 825 40.56 9.62 -8.57
C GLY A 825 40.90 8.15 -8.45
N LEU A 826 41.52 7.58 -9.49
CA LEU A 826 42.66 6.69 -9.24
C LEU A 826 43.79 7.58 -8.70
N GLY A 827 43.79 7.79 -7.38
CA GLY A 827 44.58 8.83 -6.72
C GLY A 827 46.08 8.77 -7.05
N GLY A 828 46.59 9.86 -7.61
CA GLY A 828 47.99 10.08 -7.92
C GLY A 828 48.14 11.38 -8.73
N ASN A 829 49.24 12.11 -8.52
CA ASN A 829 49.54 13.35 -9.24
C ASN A 829 49.98 13.06 -10.69
N ALA A 830 49.05 12.58 -11.51
CA ALA A 830 49.23 12.22 -12.90
C ALA A 830 48.24 13.04 -13.76
N ARG A 831 48.69 13.52 -14.92
CA ARG A 831 47.97 14.53 -15.72
C ARG A 831 46.74 13.91 -16.39
N ASP A 832 45.73 14.74 -16.71
CA ASP A 832 44.41 14.34 -17.23
C ASP A 832 44.42 13.41 -18.49
N ARG A 833 45.58 13.26 -19.15
CA ARG A 833 45.79 12.32 -20.27
C ARG A 833 45.71 10.84 -19.87
N ASP A 834 46.14 10.47 -18.66
CA ASP A 834 46.28 9.04 -18.32
C ASP A 834 44.92 8.32 -18.21
N GLU A 835 43.84 9.04 -17.86
CA GLU A 835 42.47 8.53 -17.88
C GLU A 835 41.98 8.20 -19.31
N ILE A 836 42.36 9.02 -20.31
CA ILE A 836 41.95 8.85 -21.70
C ILE A 836 42.77 7.78 -22.41
N ILE A 837 44.06 7.65 -22.08
CA ILE A 837 44.89 6.54 -22.55
C ILE A 837 44.28 5.20 -22.09
N LEU A 838 43.90 5.09 -20.81
CA LEU A 838 43.24 3.89 -20.27
C LEU A 838 41.87 3.62 -20.91
N LEU A 839 41.08 4.67 -21.18
CA LEU A 839 39.78 4.55 -21.86
C LEU A 839 39.94 4.12 -23.32
N ASN A 840 40.88 4.71 -24.06
CA ASN A 840 41.22 4.31 -25.43
C ASN A 840 41.75 2.88 -25.49
N ASP A 841 42.59 2.46 -24.55
CA ASP A 841 43.11 1.08 -24.50
C ASP A 841 42.05 0.07 -24.04
N TRP A 842 40.99 0.49 -23.36
CA TRP A 842 39.78 -0.32 -23.17
C TRP A 842 39.00 -0.41 -24.49
N ILE A 843 38.71 0.72 -25.16
CA ILE A 843 37.95 0.75 -26.41
C ILE A 843 38.62 -0.08 -27.53
N LYS A 844 39.95 -0.01 -27.67
CA LYS A 844 40.73 -0.86 -28.60
C LYS A 844 40.53 -2.36 -28.35
N ARG A 845 40.27 -2.78 -27.12
CA ARG A 845 40.00 -4.18 -26.75
C ARG A 845 38.53 -4.58 -26.94
N HIS A 846 37.62 -3.62 -27.08
CA HIS A 846 36.18 -3.86 -27.25
C HIS A 846 35.64 -3.23 -28.56
N PRO A 847 36.01 -3.78 -29.74
CA PRO A 847 35.65 -3.22 -31.05
C PRO A 847 34.14 -3.34 -31.38
N ARG A 848 33.34 -4.01 -30.54
CA ARG A 848 31.89 -4.18 -30.71
C ARG A 848 31.05 -3.05 -30.10
N LEU A 849 31.66 -1.99 -29.56
CA LEU A 849 30.97 -0.90 -28.87
C LEU A 849 29.96 -0.17 -29.78
N LYS A 850 28.66 -0.34 -29.51
CA LYS A 850 27.55 0.28 -30.26
C LYS A 850 26.95 1.51 -29.57
N TYR A 851 27.10 1.63 -28.24
CA TYR A 851 26.56 2.74 -27.46
C TYR A 851 27.57 3.27 -26.44
N PHE A 852 27.67 4.60 -26.34
CA PHE A 852 28.51 5.30 -25.39
C PHE A 852 27.72 6.43 -24.72
N GLU A 853 27.48 6.36 -23.41
CA GLU A 853 26.90 7.47 -22.64
C GLU A 853 27.99 8.10 -21.75
N CYS A 854 28.04 9.42 -21.70
CA CYS A 854 29.06 10.16 -20.95
C CYS A 854 28.46 11.38 -20.25
N MET A 855 28.59 11.43 -18.93
CA MET A 855 28.32 12.61 -18.12
C MET A 855 29.65 13.34 -17.87
N ILE A 856 29.68 14.66 -18.05
CA ILE A 856 30.92 15.44 -18.04
C ILE A 856 30.73 16.68 -17.17
N ARG A 857 31.55 16.78 -16.12
CA ARG A 857 31.52 17.85 -15.12
C ARG A 857 32.68 18.84 -15.23
N ASN A 858 33.78 18.42 -15.86
CA ASN A 858 35.02 19.19 -15.94
C ASN A 858 35.37 19.60 -17.39
N ALA A 859 35.54 20.91 -17.61
CA ALA A 859 35.81 21.49 -18.93
C ALA A 859 37.21 21.16 -19.49
N ALA A 860 38.23 21.02 -18.64
CA ALA A 860 39.58 20.67 -19.09
C ALA A 860 39.60 19.22 -19.58
N LYS A 861 39.04 18.29 -18.79
CA LYS A 861 38.92 16.86 -19.16
C LYS A 861 38.08 16.67 -20.44
N PHE A 862 37.06 17.49 -20.64
CA PHE A 862 36.29 17.50 -21.89
C PHE A 862 37.13 17.81 -23.13
N ARG A 863 38.00 18.82 -23.08
CA ARG A 863 38.88 19.18 -24.21
C ARG A 863 39.83 18.04 -24.57
N VAL A 864 40.47 17.43 -23.57
CA VAL A 864 41.33 16.26 -23.82
C VAL A 864 40.52 15.09 -24.40
N MET A 865 39.27 14.88 -23.94
CA MET A 865 38.37 13.88 -24.54
C MET A 865 38.03 14.19 -26.00
N LEU A 866 37.76 15.46 -26.35
CA LEU A 866 37.50 15.88 -27.73
C LEU A 866 38.69 15.66 -28.67
N GLU A 867 39.92 15.79 -28.16
CA GLU A 867 41.16 15.62 -28.93
C GLU A 867 41.59 14.15 -29.03
N GLU A 868 41.61 13.43 -27.91
CA GLU A 868 42.31 12.15 -27.77
C GLU A 868 41.38 10.92 -27.81
N LEU A 869 40.07 11.02 -27.54
CA LEU A 869 39.18 9.84 -27.48
C LEU A 869 38.87 9.23 -28.87
N GLN A 870 39.07 7.93 -29.03
CA GLN A 870 38.82 7.17 -30.25
C GLN A 870 37.71 6.12 -30.00
N LEU A 871 36.52 6.31 -30.59
CA LEU A 871 35.41 5.35 -30.54
C LEU A 871 35.27 4.58 -31.87
N PRO A 872 34.74 3.34 -31.88
CA PRO A 872 34.50 2.59 -33.10
C PRO A 872 33.50 3.30 -34.04
N ALA A 873 33.59 3.00 -35.34
CA ALA A 873 32.67 3.54 -36.32
C ALA A 873 31.21 3.17 -35.98
N ASN A 874 30.29 4.12 -36.14
CA ASN A 874 28.86 4.01 -35.81
C ASN A 874 28.48 3.88 -34.33
N THR A 875 29.40 4.02 -33.36
CA THR A 875 29.05 4.09 -31.92
C THR A 875 28.12 5.27 -31.64
N ARG A 876 26.89 4.97 -31.19
CA ARG A 876 25.86 5.97 -30.87
C ARG A 876 26.16 6.61 -29.53
N CYS A 877 26.42 7.91 -29.53
CA CYS A 877 26.89 8.63 -28.35
C CYS A 877 25.75 9.39 -27.65
N SER A 878 25.85 9.55 -26.33
CA SER A 878 24.93 10.35 -25.50
C SER A 878 25.73 11.17 -24.50
N PHE A 879 25.62 12.50 -24.54
CA PHE A 879 26.43 13.41 -23.74
C PHE A 879 25.58 14.30 -22.84
N VAL A 880 26.00 14.46 -21.58
CA VAL A 880 25.38 15.35 -20.58
C VAL A 880 26.45 16.22 -19.94
N PHE A 881 26.33 17.53 -20.10
CA PHE A 881 27.24 18.54 -19.55
C PHE A 881 26.60 19.23 -18.34
N GLU A 882 27.37 19.36 -17.25
CA GLU A 882 26.98 20.14 -16.06
C GLU A 882 27.73 21.48 -15.94
N PHE A 883 28.51 21.84 -16.96
CA PHE A 883 29.27 23.09 -17.06
C PHE A 883 29.03 23.77 -18.42
N LYS A 884 29.54 25.00 -18.57
CA LYS A 884 29.43 25.77 -19.81
C LYS A 884 30.40 25.31 -20.89
N VAL A 885 29.91 25.12 -22.11
CA VAL A 885 30.66 24.57 -23.25
C VAL A 885 30.66 25.57 -24.41
N SER A 886 31.79 25.87 -25.05
CA SER A 886 31.79 26.82 -26.16
C SER A 886 31.06 26.23 -27.39
N SER A 887 30.47 27.11 -28.20
CA SER A 887 29.75 26.67 -29.40
C SER A 887 30.69 25.94 -30.38
N HIS A 888 31.97 26.36 -30.46
CA HIS A 888 33.01 25.65 -31.21
C HIS A 888 33.28 24.23 -30.70
N GLU A 889 33.37 24.02 -29.38
CA GLU A 889 33.59 22.71 -28.78
C GLU A 889 32.40 21.75 -29.02
N VAL A 890 31.16 22.26 -28.99
CA VAL A 890 29.98 21.45 -29.35
C VAL A 890 29.97 21.09 -30.84
N GLU A 891 30.45 21.98 -31.72
CA GLU A 891 30.56 21.65 -33.14
C GLU A 891 31.60 20.55 -33.39
N GLN A 892 32.75 20.61 -32.71
CA GLN A 892 33.77 19.56 -32.76
C GLN A 892 33.21 18.21 -32.26
N LEU A 893 32.47 18.21 -31.13
CA LEU A 893 31.80 17.02 -30.59
C LEU A 893 30.87 16.37 -31.63
N LEU A 894 30.01 17.18 -32.24
CA LEU A 894 29.01 16.76 -33.22
C LEU A 894 29.62 16.30 -34.55
N ARG A 895 30.79 16.83 -34.92
CA ARG A 895 31.58 16.35 -36.06
C ARG A 895 32.33 15.04 -35.78
N ARG A 896 32.80 14.83 -34.54
CA ARG A 896 33.62 13.65 -34.15
C ARG A 896 32.79 12.43 -33.76
N PHE A 897 31.61 12.62 -33.18
CA PHE A 897 30.82 11.53 -32.58
C PHE A 897 29.40 11.43 -33.17
N CYS A 898 28.89 10.20 -33.30
CA CYS A 898 27.50 9.94 -33.75
C CYS A 898 26.51 10.19 -32.59
N VAL A 899 26.34 11.46 -32.22
CA VAL A 899 25.52 11.87 -31.06
C VAL A 899 24.03 11.64 -31.35
N ARG A 900 23.36 10.93 -30.43
CA ARG A 900 21.91 10.67 -30.44
C ARG A 900 21.16 11.48 -29.38
N LYS A 901 21.81 11.74 -28.24
CA LYS A 901 21.28 12.53 -27.11
C LYS A 901 22.34 13.55 -26.67
N LEU A 902 21.95 14.82 -26.55
CA LEU A 902 22.83 15.89 -26.08
C LEU A 902 22.11 16.73 -25.03
N SER A 903 22.74 16.97 -23.88
CA SER A 903 22.29 17.94 -22.88
C SER A 903 23.45 18.89 -22.57
N VAL A 904 23.31 20.18 -22.90
CA VAL A 904 24.42 21.14 -22.93
C VAL A 904 24.02 22.53 -22.43
N MET A 905 24.99 23.22 -21.82
CA MET A 905 24.91 24.63 -21.43
C MET A 905 25.88 25.43 -22.33
N PRO A 906 25.47 25.88 -23.52
CA PRO A 906 26.39 26.53 -24.44
C PRO A 906 26.78 27.93 -23.96
N GLU A 907 28.06 28.28 -24.09
CA GLU A 907 28.58 29.62 -23.82
C GLU A 907 28.56 30.47 -25.09
N GLU A 908 28.06 31.70 -24.95
CA GLU A 908 28.18 32.75 -25.96
C GLU A 908 29.63 33.22 -26.03
N GLU A 909 30.19 33.26 -27.24
CA GLU A 909 31.48 33.92 -27.47
C GLU A 909 31.27 35.42 -27.26
N LYS A 910 31.77 35.94 -26.14
CA LYS A 910 31.89 37.39 -25.94
C LYS A 910 32.74 37.96 -27.07
N GLU A 911 32.32 39.09 -27.62
CA GLU A 911 33.13 39.86 -28.57
C GLU A 911 34.51 40.11 -27.98
N VAL A 912 35.50 39.34 -28.44
CA VAL A 912 36.91 39.66 -28.21
C VAL A 912 37.20 40.84 -29.11
N SER A 913 37.52 41.97 -28.51
CA SER A 913 37.97 43.19 -29.18
C SER A 913 39.30 42.91 -29.92
N GLY A 914 39.22 42.27 -31.08
CA GLY A 914 40.34 41.52 -31.65
C GLY A 914 40.05 40.76 -32.95
N GLY A 915 39.46 41.44 -33.94
CA GLY A 915 39.84 41.22 -35.35
C GLY A 915 39.40 39.94 -36.09
N TYR A 916 38.49 39.13 -35.56
CA TYR A 916 37.85 38.06 -36.35
C TYR A 916 36.39 38.41 -36.68
N PRO A 917 35.97 38.35 -37.96
CA PRO A 917 34.61 38.70 -38.34
C PRO A 917 33.62 37.64 -37.83
N ASN A 918 32.43 38.10 -37.42
CA ASN A 918 31.26 37.27 -37.10
C ASN A 918 30.94 36.32 -38.26
N ARG A 919 31.51 35.10 -38.23
CA ARG A 919 31.04 34.00 -39.08
C ARG A 919 29.81 33.40 -38.40
N PRO A 920 28.63 33.43 -39.03
CA PRO A 920 27.49 32.73 -38.48
C PRO A 920 27.84 31.25 -38.31
N LEU A 921 27.50 30.69 -37.14
CA LEU A 921 27.76 29.30 -36.79
C LEU A 921 27.07 28.36 -37.79
N THR A 922 27.82 27.93 -38.80
CA THR A 922 27.37 27.03 -39.87
C THR A 922 27.61 25.59 -39.46
N TRP A 923 26.93 25.18 -38.38
CA TRP A 923 26.94 23.80 -37.90
C TRP A 923 26.59 22.84 -39.05
N LYS A 924 27.36 21.76 -39.21
CA LYS A 924 27.01 20.70 -40.16
C LYS A 924 25.81 19.90 -39.65
N VAL A 925 24.83 19.65 -40.54
CA VAL A 925 23.64 18.83 -40.27
C VAL A 925 24.03 17.52 -39.57
N THR A 926 23.45 17.26 -38.40
CA THR A 926 23.68 16.03 -37.63
C THR A 926 22.48 15.10 -37.74
N PRO A 927 22.47 14.15 -38.70
CA PRO A 927 21.29 13.32 -38.99
C PRO A 927 20.99 12.24 -37.94
N SER A 928 21.80 12.13 -36.87
CA SER A 928 21.67 11.16 -35.78
C SER A 928 21.00 11.69 -34.51
N LEU A 929 20.94 13.01 -34.32
CA LEU A 929 20.47 13.62 -33.08
C LEU A 929 18.93 13.47 -32.95
N GLN A 930 18.48 12.85 -31.85
CA GLN A 930 17.07 12.55 -31.58
C GLN A 930 16.54 13.21 -30.31
N VAL A 931 17.41 13.50 -29.35
CA VAL A 931 17.08 14.14 -28.07
C VAL A 931 18.06 15.29 -27.81
N LEU A 932 17.53 16.50 -27.64
CA LEU A 932 18.32 17.71 -27.36
C LEU A 932 17.78 18.39 -26.10
N CYS A 933 18.66 18.74 -25.17
CA CYS A 933 18.38 19.52 -23.98
C CYS A 933 19.32 20.72 -23.92
N LEU A 934 18.77 21.91 -24.08
CA LEU A 934 19.48 23.20 -24.06
C LEU A 934 19.18 23.91 -22.74
N ARG A 935 20.22 24.42 -22.07
CA ARG A 935 20.06 25.16 -20.80
C ARG A 935 20.80 26.50 -20.84
N SER A 936 20.10 27.58 -20.46
CA SER A 936 20.67 28.93 -20.32
C SER A 936 21.36 29.46 -21.58
N CYS A 937 20.72 29.28 -22.74
CA CYS A 937 21.25 29.67 -24.05
C CYS A 937 20.71 31.03 -24.53
N SER A 938 21.44 31.68 -25.45
CA SER A 938 20.89 32.71 -26.33
C SER A 938 19.93 32.14 -27.38
N GLU A 939 19.09 33.03 -27.92
CA GLU A 939 18.23 32.76 -29.06
C GLU A 939 18.97 32.31 -30.33
N GLU A 940 20.13 32.92 -30.62
CA GLU A 940 20.92 32.62 -31.82
C GLU A 940 21.46 31.19 -31.80
N ILE A 941 21.99 30.76 -30.66
CA ILE A 941 22.45 29.39 -30.44
C ILE A 941 21.27 28.43 -30.61
N VAL A 942 20.12 28.72 -29.99
CA VAL A 942 18.90 27.92 -30.12
C VAL A 942 18.46 27.80 -31.59
N LYS A 943 18.33 28.91 -32.31
CA LYS A 943 18.02 28.97 -33.75
C LYS A 943 18.96 28.11 -34.60
N SER A 944 20.25 28.12 -34.28
CA SER A 944 21.26 27.39 -35.03
C SER A 944 21.30 25.88 -34.77
N PHE A 945 20.86 25.39 -33.59
CA PHE A 945 20.64 23.95 -33.38
C PHE A 945 19.43 23.41 -34.18
N PHE A 946 18.42 24.25 -34.44
CA PHE A 946 17.20 23.84 -35.14
C PHE A 946 17.40 23.58 -36.63
N SER A 947 18.20 24.38 -37.33
CA SER A 947 18.50 24.18 -38.76
C SER A 947 19.27 22.89 -39.08
N VAL A 948 19.75 22.20 -38.04
CA VAL A 948 20.79 21.16 -38.10
C VAL A 948 20.29 19.79 -37.64
N SER A 949 19.08 19.72 -37.08
CA SER A 949 18.55 18.55 -36.35
C SER A 949 17.28 17.93 -36.98
N PRO A 950 17.32 17.45 -38.24
CA PRO A 950 16.11 17.04 -38.98
C PRO A 950 15.40 15.79 -38.41
N LYS A 951 16.07 14.95 -37.60
CA LYS A 951 15.48 13.77 -36.96
C LYS A 951 15.17 13.94 -35.46
N LEU A 952 15.13 15.18 -34.97
CA LEU A 952 14.85 15.48 -33.58
C LEU A 952 13.44 15.01 -33.19
N ARG A 953 13.35 14.16 -32.16
CA ARG A 953 12.07 13.63 -31.63
C ARG A 953 11.68 14.22 -30.29
N ARG A 954 12.67 14.66 -29.49
CA ARG A 954 12.44 15.33 -28.20
C ARG A 954 13.34 16.54 -28.06
N LEU A 955 12.74 17.66 -27.64
CA LEU A 955 13.45 18.88 -27.30
C LEU A 955 13.11 19.32 -25.88
N GLN A 956 14.14 19.75 -25.15
CA GLN A 956 13.99 20.45 -23.88
C GLN A 956 14.80 21.75 -23.91
N VAL A 957 14.21 22.85 -23.45
CA VAL A 957 14.85 24.17 -23.31
C VAL A 957 14.56 24.69 -21.91
N VAL A 958 15.60 25.05 -21.15
CA VAL A 958 15.51 25.41 -19.73
C VAL A 958 16.24 26.72 -19.45
N ASP A 959 15.58 27.66 -18.78
CA ASP A 959 16.12 28.93 -18.27
C ASP A 959 16.87 29.78 -19.33
N SER A 960 16.39 29.74 -20.58
CA SER A 960 16.95 30.45 -21.75
C SER A 960 16.17 31.72 -22.08
N LYS A 961 16.87 32.79 -22.47
CA LYS A 961 16.27 34.09 -22.85
C LYS A 961 16.02 34.14 -24.36
N ILE A 962 14.87 33.63 -24.79
CA ILE A 962 14.49 33.51 -26.20
C ILE A 962 13.23 34.35 -26.47
N GLN A 963 13.25 35.17 -27.52
CA GLN A 963 12.13 35.97 -28.03
C GLN A 963 11.49 35.35 -29.27
N SER A 964 12.24 34.61 -30.09
CA SER A 964 11.66 33.83 -31.19
C SER A 964 12.35 32.48 -31.41
N ILE A 965 11.54 31.45 -31.67
CA ILE A 965 12.02 30.10 -32.01
C ILE A 965 11.61 29.84 -33.47
N PRO A 966 12.48 29.30 -34.34
CA PRO A 966 12.13 29.04 -35.73
C PRO A 966 10.91 28.13 -35.88
N SER A 967 10.03 28.44 -36.82
CA SER A 967 8.87 27.61 -37.17
C SER A 967 9.21 26.40 -38.05
N ASN A 968 10.44 26.30 -38.57
CA ASN A 968 10.92 25.18 -39.39
C ASN A 968 11.33 23.93 -38.56
N ILE A 969 10.68 23.73 -37.42
CA ILE A 969 10.93 22.59 -36.54
C ILE A 969 10.56 21.28 -37.25
N SER A 970 11.35 20.24 -37.01
CA SER A 970 11.12 18.93 -37.61
C SER A 970 9.72 18.41 -37.26
N GLN A 971 8.95 18.03 -38.28
CA GLN A 971 7.67 17.33 -38.14
C GLN A 971 7.79 16.01 -37.35
N ASN A 972 9.00 15.52 -37.07
CA ASN A 972 9.26 14.35 -36.23
C ASN A 972 9.23 14.63 -34.72
N LEU A 973 9.01 15.88 -34.28
CA LEU A 973 8.99 16.22 -32.87
C LEU A 973 7.75 15.65 -32.17
N THR A 974 7.99 14.73 -31.22
CA THR A 974 6.95 14.03 -30.43
C THR A 974 6.86 14.53 -28.98
N SER A 975 7.90 15.21 -28.50
CA SER A 975 7.97 15.74 -27.13
C SER A 975 8.68 17.08 -27.09
N LEU A 976 8.07 18.07 -26.45
CA LEU A 976 8.59 19.41 -26.28
C LEU A 976 8.51 19.82 -24.82
N SER A 977 9.60 20.32 -24.26
CA SER A 977 9.66 20.85 -22.90
C SER A 977 10.29 22.24 -22.91
N LEU A 978 9.53 23.24 -22.47
CA LEU A 978 9.94 24.63 -22.30
C LEU A 978 9.87 24.96 -20.80
N THR A 979 10.95 25.44 -20.20
CA THR A 979 10.98 25.75 -18.77
C THR A 979 11.74 27.04 -18.52
N GLY A 980 11.16 27.96 -17.74
CA GLY A 980 11.82 29.22 -17.36
C GLY A 980 12.08 30.20 -18.51
N ILE A 981 11.33 30.11 -19.61
CA ILE A 981 11.46 31.02 -20.75
C ILE A 981 10.57 32.24 -20.49
N THR A 982 11.19 33.36 -20.09
CA THR A 982 10.47 34.55 -19.61
C THR A 982 10.09 35.55 -20.69
N ASN A 983 10.69 35.47 -21.89
CA ASN A 983 10.66 36.53 -22.90
C ASN A 983 10.07 36.09 -24.25
N LEU A 984 9.50 34.88 -24.35
CA LEU A 984 8.92 34.35 -25.57
C LEU A 984 7.48 34.87 -25.74
N PRO A 985 7.13 35.65 -26.78
CA PRO A 985 5.78 36.12 -26.99
C PRO A 985 4.82 34.98 -27.35
N ASP A 986 3.59 35.06 -26.86
CA ASP A 986 2.54 34.06 -27.09
C ASP A 986 2.27 33.81 -28.59
N GLU A 987 2.40 34.81 -29.46
CA GLU A 987 2.29 34.68 -30.91
C GLU A 987 3.38 33.77 -31.51
N GLN A 988 4.62 33.89 -31.04
CA GLN A 988 5.76 33.09 -31.50
C GLN A 988 5.64 31.65 -31.00
N LEU A 989 5.16 31.46 -29.76
CA LEU A 989 4.88 30.13 -29.23
C LEU A 989 3.70 29.46 -29.95
N SER A 990 2.64 30.20 -30.29
CA SER A 990 1.53 29.69 -31.10
C SER A 990 2.00 29.25 -32.50
N LYS A 991 2.81 30.07 -33.18
CA LYS A 991 3.43 29.73 -34.48
C LYS A 991 4.31 28.47 -34.40
N LEU A 992 5.04 28.29 -33.31
CA LEU A 992 5.85 27.10 -33.05
C LEU A 992 4.98 25.84 -32.85
N LEU A 993 3.93 25.93 -32.03
CA LEU A 993 3.07 24.79 -31.73
C LEU A 993 2.30 24.35 -32.98
N MET A 994 1.78 25.29 -33.77
CA MET A 994 1.11 25.00 -35.05
C MET A 994 2.02 24.29 -36.07
N ALA A 995 3.35 24.45 -36.00
CA ALA A 995 4.30 23.71 -36.82
C ALA A 995 4.55 22.25 -36.33
N CYS A 996 4.24 21.94 -35.07
CA CYS A 996 4.58 20.68 -34.40
C CYS A 996 3.41 19.67 -34.37
N GLN A 997 2.75 19.42 -35.50
CA GLN A 997 1.49 18.64 -35.57
C GLN A 997 1.54 17.18 -35.04
N ASN A 998 2.74 16.57 -34.94
CA ASN A 998 2.92 15.20 -34.40
C ASN A 998 3.32 15.18 -32.90
N LEU A 999 3.14 16.30 -32.19
CA LEU A 999 3.50 16.40 -30.78
C LEU A 999 2.54 15.61 -29.90
N ARG A 1000 3.07 14.63 -29.15
CA ARG A 1000 2.30 13.81 -28.19
C ARG A 1000 2.40 14.28 -26.75
N SER A 1001 3.48 14.98 -26.42
CA SER A 1001 3.72 15.48 -25.06
C SER A 1001 4.27 16.91 -25.09
N LEU A 1002 3.62 17.80 -24.36
CA LEU A 1002 3.99 19.21 -24.23
C LEU A 1002 4.13 19.57 -22.75
N TYR A 1003 5.32 20.02 -22.37
CA TYR A 1003 5.62 20.52 -21.03
C TYR A 1003 6.00 21.99 -21.14
N ILE A 1004 5.32 22.85 -20.39
CA ILE A 1004 5.61 24.26 -20.27
C ILE A 1004 5.62 24.60 -18.78
N ALA A 1005 6.69 25.18 -18.27
CA ALA A 1005 6.81 25.47 -16.84
C ALA A 1005 7.47 26.82 -16.58
N LYS A 1006 6.89 27.63 -15.68
CA LYS A 1006 7.44 28.95 -15.27
C LYS A 1006 7.69 29.93 -16.44
N CYS A 1007 6.88 29.86 -17.50
CA CYS A 1007 6.94 30.80 -18.62
C CYS A 1007 5.91 31.94 -18.43
N HIS A 1008 6.17 33.11 -19.00
CA HIS A 1008 5.19 34.21 -19.07
C HIS A 1008 4.27 33.96 -20.26
N ILE A 1009 3.11 33.39 -19.99
CA ILE A 1009 2.12 32.97 -20.98
C ILE A 1009 0.76 33.51 -20.55
N SER A 1010 0.05 34.15 -21.47
CA SER A 1010 -1.23 34.81 -21.20
C SER A 1010 -2.36 34.34 -22.11
N HIS A 1011 -2.13 34.31 -23.43
CA HIS A 1011 -3.12 34.02 -24.46
C HIS A 1011 -2.49 33.21 -25.60
N ILE A 1012 -2.51 31.88 -25.49
CA ILE A 1012 -2.06 30.97 -26.56
C ILE A 1012 -3.24 30.15 -27.05
N SER A 1013 -3.39 30.08 -28.37
CA SER A 1013 -4.33 29.20 -29.05
C SER A 1013 -3.55 28.27 -29.99
N PHE A 1014 -3.80 26.97 -29.90
CA PHE A 1014 -3.19 25.95 -30.77
C PHE A 1014 -4.09 24.73 -30.90
N ALA A 1015 -4.00 24.06 -32.06
CA ALA A 1015 -4.57 22.75 -32.29
C ALA A 1015 -3.45 21.73 -32.53
N LEU A 1016 -3.35 20.72 -31.67
CA LEU A 1016 -2.37 19.64 -31.73
C LEU A 1016 -3.11 18.30 -31.69
N PRO A 1017 -3.45 17.72 -32.85
CA PRO A 1017 -4.39 16.60 -32.94
C PRO A 1017 -3.86 15.29 -32.32
N GLN A 1018 -2.54 15.13 -32.16
CA GLN A 1018 -1.93 13.96 -31.53
C GLN A 1018 -1.49 14.18 -30.07
N LEU A 1019 -1.85 15.30 -29.44
CA LEU A 1019 -1.41 15.63 -28.09
C LEU A 1019 -2.11 14.72 -27.06
N GLU A 1020 -1.36 13.81 -26.44
CA GLU A 1020 -1.84 12.89 -25.41
C GLU A 1020 -1.67 13.47 -23.99
N LEU A 1021 -0.57 14.21 -23.77
CA LEU A 1021 -0.17 14.77 -22.47
C LEU A 1021 0.24 16.23 -22.58
N LEU A 1022 -0.39 17.08 -21.75
CA LEU A 1022 -0.05 18.49 -21.58
C LEU A 1022 0.24 18.81 -20.12
N SER A 1023 1.29 19.58 -19.86
CA SER A 1023 1.65 20.07 -18.52
C SER A 1023 2.06 21.53 -18.62
N VAL A 1024 1.19 22.47 -18.26
CA VAL A 1024 1.45 23.91 -18.18
C VAL A 1024 1.45 24.34 -16.71
N THR A 1025 2.60 24.29 -16.03
CA THR A 1025 2.67 24.55 -14.58
C THR A 1025 3.40 25.84 -14.21
N HIS A 1026 3.01 26.46 -13.09
CA HIS A 1026 3.59 27.72 -12.59
C HIS A 1026 3.51 28.90 -13.59
N CYS A 1027 2.68 28.82 -14.63
CA CYS A 1027 2.45 29.90 -15.60
C CYS A 1027 1.40 30.87 -15.01
N ARG A 1028 1.88 31.84 -14.23
CA ARG A 1028 1.02 32.69 -13.38
C ARG A 1028 0.02 33.56 -14.15
N GLN A 1029 0.27 33.86 -15.42
CA GLN A 1029 -0.56 34.72 -16.27
C GLN A 1029 -1.55 33.95 -17.14
N LEU A 1030 -1.58 32.61 -17.08
CA LEU A 1030 -2.46 31.78 -17.90
C LEU A 1030 -3.93 32.12 -17.60
N THR A 1031 -4.68 32.48 -18.63
CA THR A 1031 -6.09 32.87 -18.54
C THR A 1031 -7.04 31.69 -18.69
N ASP A 1032 -8.25 31.79 -18.12
CA ASP A 1032 -9.28 30.74 -18.23
C ASP A 1032 -9.72 30.49 -19.68
N GLN A 1033 -9.70 31.52 -20.53
CA GLN A 1033 -9.95 31.37 -21.97
C GLN A 1033 -8.88 30.48 -22.62
N CYS A 1034 -7.60 30.74 -22.35
CA CYS A 1034 -6.50 29.93 -22.87
C CYS A 1034 -6.60 28.47 -22.39
N ALA A 1035 -6.91 28.25 -21.10
CA ALA A 1035 -7.15 26.91 -20.57
C ALA A 1035 -8.34 26.20 -21.24
N THR A 1036 -9.43 26.92 -21.53
CA THR A 1036 -10.62 26.37 -22.21
C THR A 1036 -10.35 26.05 -23.69
N GLU A 1037 -9.61 26.89 -24.40
CA GLU A 1037 -9.19 26.62 -25.80
C GLU A 1037 -8.23 25.44 -25.90
N ILE A 1038 -7.33 25.28 -24.92
CA ILE A 1038 -6.46 24.12 -24.75
C ILE A 1038 -7.27 22.84 -24.52
N LEU A 1039 -8.29 22.90 -23.66
CA LEU A 1039 -9.15 21.77 -23.30
C LEU A 1039 -10.25 21.49 -24.34
N SER A 1040 -10.36 22.31 -25.39
CA SER A 1040 -11.34 22.13 -26.46
C SER A 1040 -11.07 20.84 -27.26
N PRO A 1041 -12.05 19.91 -27.36
CA PRO A 1041 -11.92 18.67 -28.14
C PRO A 1041 -11.72 18.92 -29.64
N ALA A 1042 -12.14 20.09 -30.14
CA ALA A 1042 -11.93 20.49 -31.53
C ALA A 1042 -10.44 20.79 -31.82
N ASN A 1043 -9.69 21.21 -30.80
CA ASN A 1043 -8.27 21.58 -30.92
C ASN A 1043 -7.33 20.42 -30.59
N ASN A 1044 -7.60 19.67 -29.52
CA ASN A 1044 -6.68 18.65 -28.98
C ASN A 1044 -7.38 17.29 -28.70
N PRO A 1045 -8.06 16.66 -29.69
CA PRO A 1045 -8.97 15.53 -29.50
C PRO A 1045 -8.37 14.28 -28.80
N CYS A 1046 -7.06 14.08 -28.84
CA CYS A 1046 -6.38 12.95 -28.18
C CYS A 1046 -5.95 13.22 -26.72
N LEU A 1047 -6.30 14.37 -26.14
CA LEU A 1047 -5.79 14.81 -24.84
C LEU A 1047 -6.35 13.96 -23.67
N ARG A 1048 -5.45 13.20 -23.03
CA ARG A 1048 -5.75 12.30 -21.91
C ARG A 1048 -5.27 12.81 -20.56
N PHE A 1049 -4.16 13.55 -20.55
CA PHE A 1049 -3.54 14.06 -19.33
C PHE A 1049 -3.32 15.57 -19.45
N VAL A 1050 -3.87 16.34 -18.51
CA VAL A 1050 -3.56 17.76 -18.34
C VAL A 1050 -3.02 18.05 -16.94
N ASP A 1051 -2.00 18.89 -16.83
CA ASP A 1051 -1.56 19.48 -15.55
C ASP A 1051 -1.47 21.00 -15.72
N LEU A 1052 -2.32 21.75 -14.99
CA LEU A 1052 -2.35 23.21 -14.95
C LEU A 1052 -2.01 23.75 -13.54
N SER A 1053 -1.24 22.99 -12.76
CA SER A 1053 -0.91 23.32 -11.36
C SER A 1053 -0.07 24.61 -11.21
N GLU A 1054 -0.27 25.34 -10.11
CA GLU A 1054 0.35 26.64 -9.79
C GLU A 1054 0.04 27.78 -10.79
N CYS A 1055 -0.97 27.61 -11.65
CA CYS A 1055 -1.49 28.65 -12.55
C CYS A 1055 -2.49 29.55 -11.80
N ARG A 1056 -1.96 30.57 -11.11
CA ARG A 1056 -2.68 31.33 -10.08
C ARG A 1056 -3.80 32.27 -10.56
N SER A 1057 -3.85 32.59 -11.85
CA SER A 1057 -4.87 33.45 -12.45
C SER A 1057 -6.03 32.67 -13.09
N LEU A 1058 -6.04 31.34 -12.98
CA LEU A 1058 -7.21 30.53 -13.34
C LEU A 1058 -8.29 30.70 -12.26
N THR A 1059 -9.50 31.07 -12.68
CA THR A 1059 -10.65 31.34 -11.79
C THR A 1059 -11.79 30.35 -12.00
N ALA A 1060 -12.03 29.94 -13.24
CA ALA A 1060 -13.02 28.94 -13.64
C ALA A 1060 -12.76 28.41 -15.07
N PRO A 1061 -11.71 27.59 -15.32
CA PRO A 1061 -11.50 26.96 -16.61
C PRO A 1061 -12.55 25.87 -16.81
N THR A 1062 -13.22 25.87 -17.98
CA THR A 1062 -14.20 24.84 -18.32
C THR A 1062 -13.46 23.57 -18.76
N VAL A 1063 -13.34 22.59 -17.85
CA VAL A 1063 -12.62 21.33 -18.11
C VAL A 1063 -13.53 20.30 -18.78
N GLU A 1064 -13.91 20.57 -20.02
CA GLU A 1064 -14.76 19.68 -20.83
C GLU A 1064 -13.97 19.04 -21.98
N HIS A 1065 -13.46 17.82 -21.75
CA HIS A 1065 -12.80 17.04 -22.79
C HIS A 1065 -13.15 15.54 -22.69
N PRO A 1066 -13.62 14.88 -23.77
CA PRO A 1066 -14.23 13.54 -23.69
C PRO A 1066 -13.23 12.42 -23.41
N GLU A 1067 -12.00 12.53 -23.91
CA GLU A 1067 -10.93 11.53 -23.74
C GLU A 1067 -10.01 11.82 -22.55
N LEU A 1068 -10.33 12.82 -21.72
CA LEU A 1068 -9.44 13.28 -20.64
C LEU A 1068 -9.54 12.34 -19.42
N GLU A 1069 -8.51 11.50 -19.23
CA GLU A 1069 -8.40 10.56 -18.11
C GLU A 1069 -8.05 11.26 -16.79
N VAL A 1070 -7.15 12.25 -16.82
CA VAL A 1070 -6.61 12.92 -15.61
C VAL A 1070 -6.39 14.42 -15.81
N ALA A 1071 -6.77 15.21 -14.82
CA ALA A 1071 -6.47 16.64 -14.74
C ALA A 1071 -5.85 17.02 -13.38
N TRP A 1072 -4.70 17.71 -13.39
CA TRP A 1072 -4.06 18.24 -12.17
C TRP A 1072 -4.25 19.76 -12.09
N LEU A 1073 -4.84 20.22 -10.98
CA LEU A 1073 -5.20 21.61 -10.68
C LEU A 1073 -4.75 21.95 -9.25
N MET A 1074 -3.48 21.68 -8.96
CA MET A 1074 -2.91 21.82 -7.62
C MET A 1074 -2.44 23.27 -7.39
N ASN A 1075 -2.80 23.86 -6.26
CA ASN A 1075 -2.38 25.20 -5.82
C ASN A 1075 -2.72 26.35 -6.80
N CYS A 1076 -3.94 26.32 -7.36
CA CYS A 1076 -4.52 27.41 -8.14
C CYS A 1076 -5.55 28.18 -7.27
N PRO A 1077 -5.13 29.21 -6.49
CA PRO A 1077 -5.91 29.75 -5.38
C PRO A 1077 -7.16 30.55 -5.78
N GLN A 1078 -7.30 30.95 -7.03
CA GLN A 1078 -8.48 31.68 -7.52
C GLN A 1078 -9.58 30.77 -8.09
N LEU A 1079 -9.33 29.46 -8.20
CA LEU A 1079 -10.34 28.50 -8.65
C LEU A 1079 -11.51 28.42 -7.67
N THR A 1080 -12.61 29.08 -8.02
CA THR A 1080 -13.85 28.99 -7.26
C THR A 1080 -14.54 27.65 -7.54
N GLY A 1081 -15.36 27.16 -6.60
CA GLY A 1081 -15.82 25.76 -6.57
C GLY A 1081 -16.74 25.26 -7.70
N GLN A 1082 -16.87 25.99 -8.83
CA GLN A 1082 -17.70 25.60 -9.97
C GLN A 1082 -17.04 24.58 -10.93
N VAL A 1083 -15.72 24.40 -10.89
CA VAL A 1083 -14.98 23.48 -11.80
C VAL A 1083 -15.46 22.02 -11.71
N GLY A 1084 -16.21 21.65 -10.67
CA GLY A 1084 -16.75 20.30 -10.45
C GLY A 1084 -18.09 19.96 -11.12
N ARG A 1085 -18.66 20.81 -12.01
CA ARG A 1085 -20.00 20.57 -12.59
C ARG A 1085 -20.08 20.11 -14.04
N SER A 1086 -19.03 20.27 -14.85
CA SER A 1086 -19.13 19.96 -16.30
C SER A 1086 -18.08 19.00 -16.87
N ALA A 1087 -17.08 18.58 -16.08
CA ALA A 1087 -16.10 17.59 -16.55
C ALA A 1087 -16.74 16.24 -16.95
N ALA A 1088 -16.13 15.59 -17.95
CA ALA A 1088 -16.56 14.29 -18.45
C ALA A 1088 -16.55 13.22 -17.34
N ARG A 1089 -17.49 12.27 -17.41
CA ARG A 1089 -17.87 11.40 -16.27
C ARG A 1089 -16.74 10.53 -15.69
N ASP A 1090 -15.64 10.32 -16.40
CA ASP A 1090 -14.53 9.46 -15.99
C ASP A 1090 -13.19 10.21 -15.75
N THR A 1091 -13.17 11.56 -15.88
CA THR A 1091 -11.95 12.37 -15.65
C THR A 1091 -11.58 12.44 -14.17
N THR A 1092 -10.37 12.00 -13.81
CA THR A 1092 -9.85 12.11 -12.44
C THR A 1092 -9.19 13.48 -12.22
N ILE A 1093 -9.88 14.39 -11.54
CA ILE A 1093 -9.34 15.73 -11.23
C ILE A 1093 -8.70 15.77 -9.84
N PHE A 1094 -7.44 16.21 -9.76
CA PHE A 1094 -6.70 16.42 -8.52
C PHE A 1094 -6.63 17.92 -8.19
N PHE A 1095 -7.29 18.33 -7.11
CA PHE A 1095 -7.25 19.70 -6.59
C PHE A 1095 -6.51 19.76 -5.25
N SER A 1096 -5.86 20.90 -4.98
CA SER A 1096 -5.39 21.23 -3.63
C SER A 1096 -5.53 22.71 -3.29
N GLY A 1097 -6.45 23.01 -2.37
CA GLY A 1097 -6.32 24.15 -1.46
C GLY A 1097 -5.66 23.68 -0.17
N PHE A 1098 -4.53 24.27 0.20
CA PHE A 1098 -3.81 24.12 1.48
C PHE A 1098 -3.48 22.69 1.97
N TRP A 1099 -2.26 22.24 1.69
CA TRP A 1099 -1.53 21.31 2.55
C TRP A 1099 -0.25 21.99 3.08
N MET A 1100 -0.34 22.58 4.27
CA MET A 1100 0.82 22.84 5.12
C MET A 1100 0.84 21.85 6.28
N PHE A 1101 2.05 21.45 6.70
CA PHE A 1101 2.27 20.54 7.82
C PHE A 1101 1.67 21.08 9.14
N PRO A 1102 1.20 20.20 10.04
CA PRO A 1102 0.56 20.63 11.28
C PRO A 1102 1.58 21.22 12.26
N THR A 1103 1.48 22.53 12.50
CA THR A 1103 2.01 23.17 13.71
C THR A 1103 0.91 23.94 14.44
N VAL A 1104 0.98 23.92 15.76
CA VAL A 1104 -0.12 24.32 16.67
C VAL A 1104 -0.23 25.84 16.77
N GLY A 1105 -1.43 26.39 16.62
CA GLY A 1105 -1.71 27.81 16.88
C GLY A 1105 -3.19 28.16 16.77
N ILE A 1106 -3.87 28.29 17.92
CA ILE A 1106 -5.27 28.75 17.99
C ILE A 1106 -5.31 30.28 17.87
N ARG A 1107 -6.20 30.81 17.01
CA ARG A 1107 -6.93 32.08 17.26
C ARG A 1107 -8.20 32.15 16.42
N CYS A 1108 -9.33 32.39 17.07
CA CYS A 1108 -10.59 32.81 16.45
C CYS A 1108 -10.61 34.34 16.25
N GLY A 1109 -11.58 34.82 15.46
CA GLY A 1109 -11.80 36.22 15.09
C GLY A 1109 -12.41 36.27 13.68
N ASP A 1110 -13.69 35.93 13.53
CA ASP A 1110 -14.85 36.83 13.67
C ASP A 1110 -15.14 37.65 12.40
N SER A 1111 -16.00 37.12 11.52
CA SER A 1111 -17.22 37.80 11.02
C SER A 1111 -17.85 37.04 9.83
N CYS A 1112 -19.18 37.23 9.68
CA CYS A 1112 -20.00 36.85 8.51
C CYS A 1112 -20.23 35.34 8.25
N LEU A 1113 -21.25 34.82 8.93
CA LEU A 1113 -22.13 33.77 8.39
C LEU A 1113 -22.81 34.26 7.10
N GLY A 1114 -22.91 33.41 6.08
CA GLY A 1114 -23.66 33.69 4.84
C GLY A 1114 -23.49 32.60 3.78
N ASP A 1115 -24.43 31.66 3.75
CA ASP A 1115 -24.74 30.68 2.69
C ASP A 1115 -23.62 29.88 1.98
N HIS A 1116 -23.47 28.64 2.48
CA HIS A 1116 -23.17 27.36 1.80
C HIS A 1116 -21.79 27.07 1.17
#